data_AF-A0A9D6RNI4-F1
#
_entry.id   AF-A0A9D6RNI4-F1
#
_cell.length_a   1.000
_cell.length_b   1.000
_cell.length_c   1.000
_cell.angle_alpha   90.00
_cell.angle_beta   90.00
_cell.angle_gamma   90.00
#
_symmetry.space_group_name_H-M   'P 1'
#
loop_
_entity.id
_entity.type
_entity.pdbx_description
1 polymer ?
#
loop_
_entity_poly.entity_id
_entity_poly.type
_entity_poly.pdbx_seq_one_letter_code
_entity_poly.pdbx_strand_id
1 'polypeptide(L)'
;MSTTIRIGIDVGGTFTHAVAIDNATLKVLAHQVTPTTHSAAEGVALGILEAFRKLQEQLAEGHRIVFLAHSTTQATNALLEGDVVPVGILGLGSGLEAVKARADMAVGNIELSPGKFLRSQLEFLNPGAPNFADEISTALARLRQAGAGAVVAAEGFSVDDPSGERRVMEASAAAGLPACGTHEMSGLYGLRVRTRTAVLNASILPRMIQTAEMTGDTLRARKVEAPLMIMRSDGGVMSLEEVRRRPVMTLLSGPAAGIAAALMFLKASDALFLEVGGTSTDICLVKDGRAAIKSATIGGHPTYLKTLDSRTLGIAGGSMIGPAAQGGVEVGPRSAHLAGFPYVCFAPAEALEGELRVVEVRPLQGDPPYLVVEGSNGVRTAPTTTCAANLLGYIQPGDYAGGNPGQVRRAFDALAAHLGGSAEEVARRVLERAAEKVIPTVRQLIEDYRMADRSLKLLGGGGGAGAIVPFLAEKLGFPFEIADRAEVISAIGAALAMVKESLEKNVVNPTQEDLSQLRSEAEKAVVRMGADPATVEVTVEVDSQKNLIRATATGTVEFLAQDILTQDVGEEERIKTLQDASPREQTYTAVGRTDFYYLYRSDREERYLFNLLRRQKSTIWVTDGRGNVKLQVPGGTVRQASGDRLLAGLQDVLQKHTSYGDAGALIPPVHVVAGRKMADLTALTSSEQAVALAREELAGVVPDEPVYFLIHPHAS
;
A
#
# COMPACT_ATOMS: atom_id res chain seq x y z
N MET A 1 -3.15 -4.05 35.76
CA MET A 1 -2.35 -3.21 34.84
C MET A 1 -3.32 -2.64 33.81
N SER A 2 -3.28 -1.34 33.52
CA SER A 2 -4.12 -0.75 32.46
C SER A 2 -3.72 -1.37 31.12
N THR A 3 -4.64 -2.02 30.43
CA THR A 3 -4.41 -2.56 29.09
C THR A 3 -4.19 -1.41 28.10
N THR A 4 -3.07 -1.43 27.40
CA THR A 4 -2.73 -0.43 26.38
C THR A 4 -3.35 -0.80 25.03
N ILE A 5 -3.92 0.18 24.33
CA ILE A 5 -4.62 -0.04 23.06
C ILE A 5 -4.12 0.88 21.95
N ARG A 6 -4.20 0.38 20.73
CA ARG A 6 -3.94 1.11 19.49
C ARG A 6 -5.27 1.38 18.80
N ILE A 7 -5.45 2.57 18.25
CA ILE A 7 -6.66 2.94 17.53
C ILE A 7 -6.30 3.27 16.09
N GLY A 8 -7.05 2.68 15.17
CA GLY A 8 -6.95 2.95 13.74
C GLY A 8 -8.28 3.42 13.20
N ILE A 9 -8.25 4.43 12.35
CA ILE A 9 -9.44 5.02 11.73
C ILE A 9 -9.22 5.11 10.22
N ASP A 10 -10.14 4.57 9.44
CA ASP A 10 -10.13 4.70 7.99
C ASP A 10 -11.32 5.52 7.51
N VAL A 11 -11.04 6.68 6.92
CA VAL A 11 -12.07 7.54 6.35
C VAL A 11 -12.18 7.26 4.85
N GLY A 12 -13.12 6.39 4.50
CA GLY A 12 -13.49 6.09 3.11
C GLY A 12 -14.38 7.17 2.50
N GLY A 13 -15.00 6.87 1.35
CA GLY A 13 -15.94 7.79 0.67
C GLY A 13 -17.40 7.73 1.17
N THR A 14 -17.78 6.61 1.81
CA THR A 14 -19.16 6.38 2.30
C THR A 14 -19.20 6.18 3.81
N PHE A 15 -18.22 5.43 4.35
CA PHE A 15 -18.14 5.09 5.75
C PHE A 15 -16.76 5.41 6.32
N THR A 16 -16.75 5.77 7.61
CA THR A 16 -15.59 5.87 8.47
C THR A 16 -15.58 4.65 9.37
N HIS A 17 -14.50 3.88 9.29
CA HIS A 17 -14.27 2.68 10.10
C HIS A 17 -13.30 3.03 11.22
N ALA A 18 -13.57 2.59 12.45
CA ALA A 18 -12.67 2.75 13.58
C ALA A 18 -12.52 1.42 14.31
N VAL A 19 -11.31 1.13 14.80
CA VAL A 19 -11.00 -0.11 15.51
C VAL A 19 -10.08 0.18 16.68
N ALA A 20 -10.28 -0.55 17.77
CA ALA A 20 -9.38 -0.62 18.91
C ALA A 20 -8.72 -2.00 18.95
N ILE A 21 -7.39 -2.02 19.01
CA ILE A 21 -6.57 -3.23 19.06
C ILE A 21 -5.79 -3.26 20.37
N ASP A 22 -5.75 -4.41 21.02
CA ASP A 22 -4.88 -4.63 22.16
C ASP A 22 -3.40 -4.59 21.73
N ASN A 23 -2.59 -3.73 22.34
CA ASN A 23 -1.20 -3.51 21.92
C ASN A 23 -0.29 -4.73 22.13
N ALA A 24 -0.65 -5.63 23.06
CA ALA A 24 0.17 -6.79 23.42
C ALA A 24 -0.25 -8.08 22.71
N THR A 25 -1.50 -8.20 22.25
CA THR A 25 -2.01 -9.42 21.60
C THR A 25 -2.38 -9.20 20.15
N LEU A 26 -2.46 -7.95 19.70
CA LEU A 26 -2.92 -7.53 18.37
C LEU A 26 -4.36 -7.97 18.05
N LYS A 27 -5.15 -8.36 19.05
CA LYS A 27 -6.55 -8.72 18.88
C LYS A 27 -7.42 -7.47 18.80
N VAL A 28 -8.41 -7.50 17.91
CA VAL A 28 -9.44 -6.47 17.83
C VAL A 28 -10.33 -6.57 19.06
N LEU A 29 -10.41 -5.49 19.84
CA LEU A 29 -11.23 -5.37 21.05
C LEU A 29 -12.62 -4.83 20.73
N ALA A 30 -12.69 -3.84 19.85
CA ALA A 30 -13.92 -3.19 19.41
C ALA A 30 -13.74 -2.61 18.01
N HIS A 31 -14.84 -2.44 17.28
CA HIS A 31 -14.86 -1.72 16.02
C HIS A 31 -16.18 -0.96 15.85
N GLN A 32 -16.15 0.08 15.03
CA GLN A 32 -17.30 0.93 14.75
C GLN A 32 -17.29 1.35 13.29
N VAL A 33 -18.49 1.41 12.70
CA VAL A 33 -18.71 1.98 11.37
C VAL A 33 -19.67 3.16 11.50
N THR A 34 -19.33 4.30 10.92
CA THR A 34 -20.20 5.49 10.86
C THR A 34 -20.21 6.07 9.44
N PRO A 35 -21.27 6.79 9.03
CA PRO A 35 -21.23 7.55 7.77
C PRO A 35 -20.09 8.57 7.76
N THR A 36 -19.53 8.85 6.57
CA THR A 36 -18.53 9.91 6.37
C THR A 36 -19.16 11.30 6.40
N THR A 37 -18.39 12.29 6.83
CA THR A 37 -18.83 13.68 7.00
C THR A 37 -18.18 14.64 6.00
N HIS A 38 -17.92 14.21 4.76
CA HIS A 38 -17.24 15.03 3.74
C HIS A 38 -17.92 16.39 3.48
N SER A 39 -19.24 16.46 3.65
CA SER A 39 -20.06 17.66 3.44
C SER A 39 -20.31 18.49 4.72
N ALA A 40 -19.84 18.04 5.89
CA ALA A 40 -19.97 18.80 7.13
C ALA A 40 -19.03 20.02 7.12
N ALA A 41 -19.36 21.06 7.90
CA ALA A 41 -18.52 22.26 8.00
C ALA A 41 -17.12 21.93 8.58
N GLU A 42 -17.08 21.01 9.53
CA GLU A 42 -15.88 20.46 10.16
C GLU A 42 -15.22 19.34 9.32
N GLY A 43 -15.84 18.99 8.19
CA GLY A 43 -15.37 17.98 7.24
C GLY A 43 -15.12 16.62 7.89
N VAL A 44 -14.04 15.96 7.45
CA VAL A 44 -13.65 14.62 7.90
C VAL A 44 -13.31 14.56 9.40
N ALA A 45 -12.89 15.68 10.01
CA ALA A 45 -12.54 15.71 11.43
C ALA A 45 -13.75 15.30 12.29
N LEU A 46 -14.97 15.72 11.95
CA LEU A 46 -16.18 15.31 12.68
C LEU A 46 -16.38 13.79 12.65
N GLY A 47 -16.30 13.17 11.48
CA GLY A 47 -16.48 11.72 11.32
C GLY A 47 -15.47 10.90 12.10
N ILE A 48 -14.20 11.33 12.11
CA ILE A 48 -13.13 10.71 12.93
C ILE A 48 -13.53 10.73 14.41
N LEU A 49 -14.03 11.86 14.90
CA LEU A 49 -14.37 12.04 16.31
C LEU A 49 -15.62 11.27 16.71
N GLU A 50 -16.64 11.23 15.85
CA GLU A 50 -17.85 10.44 16.11
C GLU A 50 -17.53 8.95 16.15
N ALA A 51 -16.72 8.46 15.21
CA ALA A 51 -16.28 7.07 15.17
C ALA A 51 -15.46 6.74 16.43
N PHE A 52 -14.52 7.62 16.81
CA PHE A 52 -13.74 7.48 18.03
C PHE A 52 -14.61 7.44 19.29
N ARG A 53 -15.57 8.36 19.42
CA ARG A 53 -16.47 8.44 20.59
C ARG A 53 -17.31 7.18 20.74
N LYS A 54 -17.92 6.70 19.65
CA LYS A 54 -18.72 5.47 19.64
C LYS A 54 -17.86 4.23 19.91
N LEU A 55 -16.62 4.21 19.41
CA LEU A 55 -15.67 3.14 19.71
C LEU A 55 -15.33 3.10 21.21
N GLN A 56 -15.14 4.25 21.85
CA GLN A 56 -14.88 4.33 23.29
C GLN A 56 -16.06 3.83 24.14
N GLU A 57 -17.31 4.02 23.71
CA GLU A 57 -18.49 3.50 24.40
C GLU A 57 -18.53 1.96 24.46
N GLN A 58 -17.83 1.27 23.55
CA GLN A 58 -17.73 -0.18 23.52
C GLN A 58 -16.56 -0.73 24.36
N LEU A 59 -15.65 0.13 24.81
CA LEU A 59 -14.44 -0.26 25.53
C LEU A 59 -14.64 -0.16 27.04
N ALA A 60 -13.99 -1.05 27.80
CA ALA A 60 -13.98 -0.96 29.25
C ALA A 60 -13.22 0.28 29.74
N GLU A 61 -13.58 0.80 30.92
CA GLU A 61 -12.84 1.91 31.53
C GLU A 61 -11.39 1.50 31.86
N GLY A 62 -10.46 2.45 31.78
CA GLY A 62 -9.06 2.26 32.18
C GLY A 62 -8.09 1.83 31.08
N HIS A 63 -8.53 1.70 29.82
CA HIS A 63 -7.62 1.52 28.69
C HIS A 63 -6.79 2.79 28.41
N ARG A 64 -5.48 2.63 28.23
CA ARG A 64 -4.59 3.73 27.81
C ARG A 64 -4.34 3.64 26.30
N ILE A 65 -4.66 4.71 25.58
CA ILE A 65 -4.37 4.79 24.14
C ILE A 65 -2.88 5.12 23.98
N VAL A 66 -2.15 4.25 23.29
CA VAL A 66 -0.70 4.41 23.03
C VAL A 66 -0.41 4.87 21.61
N PHE A 67 -1.35 4.64 20.70
CA PHE A 67 -1.19 4.94 19.28
C PHE A 67 -2.55 5.25 18.67
N LEU A 68 -2.61 6.31 17.87
CA LEU A 68 -3.79 6.68 17.10
C LEU A 68 -3.35 7.03 15.69
N ALA A 69 -3.85 6.31 14.70
CA ALA A 69 -3.56 6.60 13.29
C ALA A 69 -4.84 6.68 12.46
N HIS A 70 -4.80 7.48 11.40
CA HIS A 70 -5.88 7.45 10.42
C HIS A 70 -5.43 7.55 8.97
N SER A 71 -6.20 6.89 8.09
CA SER A 71 -6.16 7.05 6.64
C SER A 71 -7.30 7.93 6.16
N THR A 72 -7.07 8.62 5.04
CA THR A 72 -8.09 9.49 4.44
C THR A 72 -7.92 9.63 2.94
N THR A 73 -9.03 9.67 2.22
CA THR A 73 -9.09 9.91 0.77
C THR A 73 -9.04 11.39 0.39
N GLN A 74 -8.92 12.32 1.35
CA GLN A 74 -9.00 13.77 1.09
C GLN A 74 -7.98 14.26 0.05
N ALA A 75 -6.71 13.84 0.11
CA ALA A 75 -5.71 14.27 -0.86
C ALA A 75 -6.02 13.75 -2.28
N THR A 76 -6.45 12.48 -2.39
CA THR A 76 -6.83 11.88 -3.68
C THR A 76 -8.06 12.57 -4.26
N ASN A 77 -9.08 12.82 -3.43
CA ASN A 77 -10.30 13.50 -3.86
C ASN A 77 -10.02 14.96 -4.22
N ALA A 78 -9.18 15.68 -3.47
CA ALA A 78 -8.83 17.07 -3.80
C ALA A 78 -8.23 17.18 -5.21
N LEU A 79 -7.30 16.28 -5.56
CA LEU A 79 -6.72 16.25 -6.90
C LEU A 79 -7.75 15.85 -7.97
N LEU A 80 -8.53 14.79 -7.76
CA LEU A 80 -9.53 14.32 -8.74
C LEU A 80 -10.69 15.31 -8.91
N GLU A 81 -11.08 16.00 -7.85
CA GLU A 81 -12.17 16.95 -7.84
C GLU A 81 -11.74 18.35 -8.28
N GLY A 82 -10.42 18.59 -8.40
CA GLY A 82 -9.86 19.89 -8.70
C GLY A 82 -10.01 20.90 -7.55
N ASP A 83 -10.26 20.42 -6.32
CA ASP A 83 -10.28 21.24 -5.10
C ASP A 83 -8.85 21.51 -4.63
N VAL A 84 -8.11 22.23 -5.46
CA VAL A 84 -6.70 22.56 -5.28
C VAL A 84 -6.49 24.07 -5.39
N VAL A 85 -5.52 24.60 -4.65
CA VAL A 85 -5.16 26.01 -4.77
C VAL A 85 -4.22 26.23 -5.96
N PRO A 86 -4.29 27.38 -6.66
CA PRO A 86 -3.24 27.80 -7.58
C PRO A 86 -1.90 27.90 -6.85
N VAL A 87 -0.81 27.52 -7.51
CA VAL A 87 0.53 27.45 -6.91
C VAL A 87 1.44 28.51 -7.53
N GLY A 88 2.10 29.29 -6.68
CA GLY A 88 3.21 30.13 -7.07
C GLY A 88 4.51 29.33 -7.04
N ILE A 89 5.32 29.40 -8.09
CA ILE A 89 6.67 28.83 -8.12
C ILE A 89 7.63 30.01 -8.03
N LEU A 90 8.45 30.04 -6.99
CA LEU A 90 9.55 30.98 -6.87
C LEU A 90 10.83 30.21 -7.17
N GLY A 91 11.26 30.34 -8.43
CA GLY A 91 12.45 29.71 -8.97
C GLY A 91 13.70 30.54 -8.75
N LEU A 92 14.80 29.87 -8.42
CA LEU A 92 16.11 30.49 -8.22
C LEU A 92 17.10 30.01 -9.28
N GLY A 93 17.90 30.93 -9.82
CA GLY A 93 19.05 30.57 -10.64
C GLY A 93 19.83 31.77 -11.15
N SER A 94 21.06 31.51 -11.57
CA SER A 94 21.98 32.55 -12.05
C SER A 94 22.84 32.04 -13.21
N GLY A 95 23.55 32.95 -13.88
CA GLY A 95 24.49 32.61 -14.95
C GLY A 95 23.84 31.99 -16.20
N LEU A 96 24.63 31.21 -16.94
CA LEU A 96 24.23 30.61 -18.22
C LEU A 96 23.19 29.48 -18.05
N GLU A 97 23.16 28.83 -16.89
CA GLU A 97 22.25 27.72 -16.59
C GLU A 97 20.83 28.18 -16.22
N ALA A 98 20.66 29.47 -15.89
CA ALA A 98 19.38 30.06 -15.49
C ALA A 98 18.27 29.85 -16.52
N VAL A 99 18.60 29.86 -17.83
CA VAL A 99 17.61 29.64 -18.90
C VAL A 99 17.03 28.24 -18.83
N LYS A 100 17.89 27.22 -18.64
CA LYS A 100 17.46 25.83 -18.51
C LYS A 100 16.70 25.62 -17.20
N ALA A 101 17.23 26.15 -16.09
CA ALA A 101 16.57 26.07 -14.78
C ALA A 101 15.15 26.66 -14.84
N ARG A 102 14.99 27.84 -15.43
CA ARG A 102 13.68 28.47 -15.64
C ARG A 102 12.74 27.61 -16.49
N ALA A 103 13.24 27.00 -17.56
CA ALA A 103 12.45 26.12 -18.42
C ALA A 103 12.04 24.82 -17.71
N ASP A 104 12.89 24.27 -16.84
CA ASP A 104 12.58 23.08 -16.05
C ASP A 104 11.59 23.38 -14.92
N MET A 105 11.59 24.60 -14.38
CA MET A 105 10.64 25.05 -13.35
C MET A 105 9.29 25.52 -13.92
N ALA A 106 9.21 25.76 -15.23
CA ALA A 106 7.98 26.18 -15.90
C ALA A 106 7.02 24.99 -16.08
N VAL A 107 6.28 24.65 -15.01
CA VAL A 107 5.36 23.50 -14.98
C VAL A 107 4.11 23.71 -15.87
N GLY A 108 3.59 24.94 -15.91
CA GLY A 108 2.36 25.25 -16.64
C GLY A 108 1.10 24.70 -15.95
N ASN A 109 0.04 24.48 -16.74
CA ASN A 109 -1.19 23.89 -16.23
C ASN A 109 -1.11 22.36 -16.29
N ILE A 110 -1.47 21.70 -15.21
CA ILE A 110 -1.60 20.25 -15.13
C ILE A 110 -3.07 19.89 -15.16
N GLU A 111 -3.51 19.09 -16.12
CA GLU A 111 -4.85 18.51 -16.09
C GLU A 111 -4.89 17.38 -15.05
N LEU A 112 -5.72 17.52 -14.03
CA LEU A 112 -5.83 16.52 -12.95
C LEU A 112 -6.88 15.46 -13.27
N SER A 113 -8.00 15.91 -13.84
CA SER A 113 -9.11 15.10 -14.34
C SER A 113 -9.73 15.82 -15.53
N PRO A 114 -10.57 15.17 -16.37
CA PRO A 114 -11.18 15.81 -17.53
C PRO A 114 -11.79 17.18 -17.21
N GLY A 115 -11.23 18.24 -17.79
CA GLY A 115 -11.71 19.61 -17.62
C GLY A 115 -11.33 20.32 -16.31
N LYS A 116 -10.51 19.70 -15.44
CA LYS A 116 -10.05 20.29 -14.17
C LYS A 116 -8.54 20.44 -14.17
N PHE A 117 -8.07 21.65 -13.88
CA PHE A 117 -6.66 22.02 -14.04
C PHE A 117 -6.06 22.62 -12.77
N LEU A 118 -4.89 22.11 -12.38
CA LEU A 118 -3.99 22.78 -11.46
C LEU A 118 -3.21 23.86 -12.22
N ARG A 119 -3.32 25.10 -11.75
CA ARG A 119 -2.63 26.25 -12.33
C ARG A 119 -1.38 26.58 -11.53
N SER A 120 -0.31 26.92 -12.23
CA SER A 120 0.93 27.39 -11.62
C SER A 120 1.47 28.65 -12.31
N GLN A 121 2.13 29.51 -11.54
CA GLN A 121 2.80 30.71 -12.06
C GLN A 121 4.23 30.79 -11.55
N LEU A 122 5.17 31.03 -12.46
CA LEU A 122 6.60 31.13 -12.15
C LEU A 122 7.05 32.59 -12.03
N GLU A 123 7.62 32.93 -10.87
CA GLU A 123 8.53 34.06 -10.67
C GLU A 123 9.96 33.51 -10.57
N PHE A 124 10.93 34.17 -11.21
CA PHE A 124 12.31 33.68 -11.27
C PHE A 124 13.27 34.76 -10.81
N LEU A 125 14.07 34.46 -9.78
CA LEU A 125 14.98 35.40 -9.13
C LEU A 125 16.43 34.95 -9.23
N ASN A 126 17.34 35.92 -9.19
CA ASN A 126 18.78 35.66 -9.09
C ASN A 126 19.20 35.68 -7.62
N PRO A 127 19.64 34.54 -7.03
CA PRO A 127 20.05 34.50 -5.63
C PRO A 127 21.27 35.38 -5.30
N GLY A 128 22.04 35.78 -6.32
CA GLY A 128 23.19 36.69 -6.18
C GLY A 128 22.84 38.18 -6.20
N ALA A 129 21.55 38.56 -6.30
CA ALA A 129 21.15 39.97 -6.30
C ALA A 129 21.41 40.65 -4.94
N PRO A 130 21.94 41.89 -4.88
CA PRO A 130 22.21 42.58 -3.61
C PRO A 130 20.99 42.75 -2.69
N ASN A 131 19.81 42.85 -3.29
CA ASN A 131 18.49 43.06 -2.67
C ASN A 131 17.63 41.78 -2.68
N PHE A 132 18.24 40.60 -2.74
CA PHE A 132 17.53 39.33 -2.90
C PHE A 132 16.39 39.09 -1.89
N ALA A 133 16.55 39.51 -0.62
CA ALA A 133 15.49 39.38 0.40
C ALA A 133 14.24 40.22 0.07
N ASP A 134 14.43 41.44 -0.44
CA ASP A 134 13.33 42.32 -0.85
C ASP A 134 12.68 41.82 -2.15
N GLU A 135 13.47 41.23 -3.05
CA GLU A 135 12.98 40.60 -4.28
C GLU A 135 12.08 39.39 -3.98
N ILE A 136 12.45 38.55 -3.02
CA ILE A 136 11.59 37.44 -2.55
C ILE A 136 10.24 38.00 -2.09
N SER A 137 10.25 38.99 -1.20
CA SER A 137 9.02 39.60 -0.67
C SER A 137 8.14 40.18 -1.78
N THR A 138 8.75 40.84 -2.76
CA THR A 138 8.05 41.40 -3.93
C THR A 138 7.49 40.32 -4.85
N ALA A 139 8.23 39.24 -5.09
CA ALA A 139 7.76 38.10 -5.88
C ALA A 139 6.58 37.39 -5.19
N LEU A 140 6.66 37.17 -3.87
CA LEU A 140 5.58 36.58 -3.09
C LEU A 140 4.31 37.42 -3.15
N ALA A 141 4.43 38.76 -3.06
CA ALA A 141 3.29 39.66 -3.21
C ALA A 141 2.63 39.53 -4.60
N ARG A 142 3.43 39.43 -5.67
CA ARG A 142 2.93 39.23 -7.04
C ARG A 142 2.23 37.88 -7.21
N LEU A 143 2.82 36.80 -6.70
CA LEU A 143 2.21 35.47 -6.72
C LEU A 143 0.88 35.45 -5.97
N ARG A 144 0.81 36.08 -4.78
CA ARG A 144 -0.43 36.20 -4.00
C ARG A 144 -1.50 37.00 -4.73
N GLN A 145 -1.12 38.12 -5.36
CA GLN A 145 -2.05 38.93 -6.17
C GLN A 145 -2.62 38.14 -7.36
N ALA A 146 -1.84 37.22 -7.92
CA ALA A 146 -2.30 36.32 -8.97
C ALA A 146 -3.11 35.10 -8.46
N GLY A 147 -3.38 35.04 -7.15
CA GLY A 147 -4.23 34.02 -6.54
C GLY A 147 -3.50 32.76 -6.07
N ALA A 148 -2.17 32.79 -5.93
CA ALA A 148 -1.43 31.68 -5.34
C ALA A 148 -1.86 31.46 -3.88
N GLY A 149 -2.35 30.25 -3.58
CA GLY A 149 -2.68 29.82 -2.22
C GLY A 149 -1.54 29.09 -1.51
N ALA A 150 -0.49 28.71 -2.25
CA ALA A 150 0.72 28.07 -1.73
C ALA A 150 1.92 28.37 -2.66
N VAL A 151 3.13 28.20 -2.14
CA VAL A 151 4.39 28.50 -2.84
C VAL A 151 5.33 27.29 -2.93
N VAL A 152 5.95 27.11 -4.08
CA VAL A 152 7.05 26.16 -4.28
C VAL A 152 8.36 26.94 -4.40
N ALA A 153 9.33 26.63 -3.54
CA ALA A 153 10.70 27.11 -3.69
C ALA A 153 11.48 26.09 -4.54
N ALA A 154 12.02 26.53 -5.68
CA ALA A 154 12.71 25.63 -6.61
C ALA A 154 14.09 26.18 -6.99
N GLU A 155 15.13 25.36 -6.81
CA GLU A 155 16.50 25.71 -7.19
C GLU A 155 17.22 24.49 -7.81
N GLY A 156 18.07 24.75 -8.81
CA GLY A 156 18.98 23.72 -9.33
C GLY A 156 19.96 23.26 -8.25
N PHE A 157 20.29 21.96 -8.22
CA PHE A 157 21.21 21.38 -7.22
C PHE A 157 20.79 21.55 -5.75
N SER A 158 19.52 21.86 -5.48
CA SER A 158 19.01 21.97 -4.10
C SER A 158 19.01 20.66 -3.30
N VAL A 159 19.21 19.52 -3.96
CA VAL A 159 19.49 18.24 -3.26
C VAL A 159 20.83 18.27 -2.53
N ASP A 160 21.79 19.04 -3.03
CA ASP A 160 23.14 19.17 -2.49
C ASP A 160 23.21 20.35 -1.49
N ASP A 161 22.66 21.52 -1.88
CA ASP A 161 22.49 22.67 -0.98
C ASP A 161 21.09 23.30 -1.10
N PRO A 162 20.19 23.09 -0.11
CA PRO A 162 18.87 23.70 -0.11
C PRO A 162 18.81 25.09 0.55
N SER A 163 19.93 25.79 0.73
CA SER A 163 19.98 27.10 1.40
C SER A 163 19.06 28.15 0.76
N GLY A 164 19.05 28.27 -0.57
CA GLY A 164 18.18 29.20 -1.29
C GLY A 164 16.70 28.85 -1.14
N GLU A 165 16.35 27.58 -1.32
CA GLU A 165 14.96 27.11 -1.13
C GLU A 165 14.45 27.39 0.30
N ARG A 166 15.28 27.14 1.34
CA ARG A 166 14.91 27.42 2.73
C ARG A 166 14.60 28.89 2.99
N ARG A 167 15.42 29.80 2.45
CA ARG A 167 15.19 31.26 2.59
C ARG A 167 13.84 31.69 1.99
N VAL A 168 13.45 31.11 0.86
CA VAL A 168 12.17 31.37 0.22
C VAL A 168 11.01 30.83 1.05
N MET A 169 11.15 29.62 1.60
CA MET A 169 10.13 29.02 2.46
C MET A 169 9.93 29.82 3.76
N GLU A 170 11.01 30.26 4.40
CA GLU A 170 10.96 31.11 5.60
C GLU A 170 10.22 32.43 5.32
N ALA A 171 10.54 33.10 4.21
CA ALA A 171 9.86 34.33 3.81
C ALA A 171 8.37 34.10 3.48
N SER A 172 8.05 32.96 2.86
CA SER A 172 6.67 32.57 2.54
C SER A 172 5.86 32.31 3.81
N ALA A 173 6.43 31.61 4.79
CA ALA A 173 5.83 31.39 6.11
C ALA A 173 5.58 32.71 6.85
N ALA A 174 6.54 33.64 6.83
CA ALA A 174 6.36 34.98 7.39
C ALA A 174 5.25 35.79 6.71
N ALA A 175 5.00 35.54 5.42
CA ALA A 175 3.90 36.14 4.64
C ALA A 175 2.54 35.42 4.82
N GLY A 176 2.48 34.35 5.62
CA GLY A 176 1.28 33.53 5.83
C GLY A 176 0.89 32.68 4.63
N LEU A 177 1.85 32.34 3.76
CA LEU A 177 1.64 31.46 2.61
C LEU A 177 2.31 30.11 2.88
N PRO A 178 1.55 28.99 2.88
CA PRO A 178 2.13 27.65 2.95
C PRO A 178 3.14 27.43 1.82
N ALA A 179 4.29 26.82 2.13
CA ALA A 179 5.33 26.59 1.15
C ALA A 179 6.02 25.24 1.34
N CYS A 180 6.58 24.70 0.25
CA CYS A 180 7.46 23.54 0.27
C CYS A 180 8.62 23.71 -0.72
N GLY A 181 9.74 23.05 -0.43
CA GLY A 181 10.93 23.04 -1.28
C GLY A 181 10.94 21.84 -2.24
N THR A 182 11.62 21.96 -3.38
CA THR A 182 11.83 20.80 -4.26
C THR A 182 12.78 19.77 -3.66
N HIS A 183 13.70 20.17 -2.78
CA HIS A 183 14.57 19.27 -2.01
C HIS A 183 13.82 18.40 -1.00
N GLU A 184 12.68 18.86 -0.48
CA GLU A 184 11.87 18.08 0.46
C GLU A 184 11.14 16.93 -0.25
N MET A 185 10.85 17.08 -1.55
CA MET A 185 10.09 16.06 -2.30
C MET A 185 10.92 14.83 -2.64
N SER A 186 12.22 15.02 -2.92
CA SER A 186 13.12 13.94 -3.33
C SER A 186 14.58 14.40 -3.26
N GLY A 187 15.46 13.49 -2.84
CA GLY A 187 16.91 13.65 -2.93
C GLY A 187 17.51 13.31 -4.29
N LEU A 188 16.67 13.10 -5.31
CA LEU A 188 17.11 12.79 -6.68
C LEU A 188 17.36 14.04 -7.53
N TYR A 189 18.32 13.96 -8.45
CA TYR A 189 18.43 14.94 -9.52
C TYR A 189 17.21 14.89 -10.44
N GLY A 190 16.95 16.00 -11.15
CA GLY A 190 15.80 16.13 -12.06
C GLY A 190 14.85 17.25 -11.65
N LEU A 191 15.33 18.49 -11.74
CA LEU A 191 14.62 19.70 -11.32
C LEU A 191 13.17 19.78 -11.84
N ARG A 192 12.94 19.41 -13.12
CA ARG A 192 11.60 19.43 -13.72
C ARG A 192 10.61 18.52 -12.99
N VAL A 193 11.00 17.28 -12.72
CA VAL A 193 10.12 16.30 -12.05
C VAL A 193 9.96 16.66 -10.58
N ARG A 194 11.01 17.16 -9.91
CA ARG A 194 10.91 17.66 -8.53
C ARG A 194 9.99 18.86 -8.41
N THR A 195 10.14 19.87 -9.28
CA THR A 195 9.28 21.07 -9.29
C THR A 195 7.83 20.70 -9.52
N ARG A 196 7.56 19.81 -10.48
CA ARG A 196 6.20 19.31 -10.72
C ARG A 196 5.62 18.56 -9.51
N THR A 197 6.43 17.73 -8.85
CA THR A 197 6.02 17.02 -7.63
C THR A 197 5.72 18.00 -6.50
N ALA A 198 6.56 19.02 -6.31
CA ALA A 198 6.36 20.07 -5.33
C ALA A 198 5.11 20.90 -5.62
N VAL A 199 4.79 21.18 -6.89
CA VAL A 199 3.57 21.88 -7.29
C VAL A 199 2.31 21.07 -6.94
N LEU A 200 2.32 19.76 -7.18
CA LEU A 200 1.22 18.87 -6.76
C LEU A 200 1.08 18.79 -5.24
N ASN A 201 2.20 18.80 -4.52
CA ASN A 201 2.20 18.83 -3.05
C ASN A 201 1.65 20.15 -2.51
N ALA A 202 2.14 21.28 -3.03
CA ALA A 202 1.75 22.60 -2.59
C ALA A 202 0.27 22.90 -2.83
N SER A 203 -0.30 22.38 -3.92
CA SER A 203 -1.69 22.65 -4.28
C SER A 203 -2.73 22.09 -3.30
N ILE A 204 -2.36 21.08 -2.51
CA ILE A 204 -3.21 20.47 -1.48
C ILE A 204 -2.81 20.85 -0.05
N LEU A 205 -1.67 21.53 0.14
CA LEU A 205 -1.15 21.91 1.47
C LEU A 205 -2.22 22.60 2.35
N PRO A 206 -2.92 23.66 1.90
CA PRO A 206 -3.84 24.40 2.78
C PRO A 206 -4.97 23.53 3.32
N ARG A 207 -5.62 22.75 2.43
CA ARG A 207 -6.73 21.85 2.75
C ARG A 207 -6.29 20.76 3.75
N MET A 208 -5.13 20.18 3.52
CA MET A 208 -4.61 19.07 4.32
C MET A 208 -4.16 19.54 5.70
N ILE A 209 -3.48 20.70 5.79
CA ILE A 209 -3.09 21.30 7.07
C ILE A 209 -4.33 21.60 7.92
N GLN A 210 -5.34 22.25 7.34
CA GLN A 210 -6.58 22.57 8.04
C GLN A 210 -7.25 21.32 8.63
N THR A 211 -7.39 20.26 7.82
CA THR A 211 -8.03 19.01 8.23
C THR A 211 -7.28 18.34 9.39
N ALA A 212 -5.96 18.33 9.30
CA ALA A 212 -5.11 17.64 10.25
C ALA A 212 -5.01 18.43 11.58
N GLU A 213 -5.04 19.76 11.53
CA GLU A 213 -5.12 20.63 12.72
C GLU A 213 -6.45 20.50 13.45
N MET A 214 -7.59 20.56 12.73
CA MET A 214 -8.91 20.37 13.33
C MET A 214 -9.03 19.04 14.06
N THR A 215 -8.47 17.98 13.46
CA THR A 215 -8.45 16.64 14.07
C THR A 215 -7.57 16.63 15.33
N GLY A 216 -6.35 17.17 15.25
CA GLY A 216 -5.41 17.23 16.36
C GLY A 216 -5.91 18.07 17.55
N ASP A 217 -6.48 19.26 17.29
CA ASP A 217 -7.02 20.13 18.32
C ASP A 217 -8.18 19.48 19.06
N THR A 218 -9.06 18.79 18.34
CA THR A 218 -10.23 18.19 18.97
C THR A 218 -9.87 16.97 19.82
N LEU A 219 -8.86 16.20 19.42
CA LEU A 219 -8.32 15.10 20.23
C LEU A 219 -7.64 15.64 21.50
N ARG A 220 -6.85 16.71 21.39
CA ARG A 220 -6.24 17.40 22.55
C ARG A 220 -7.29 17.93 23.52
N ALA A 221 -8.36 18.55 23.02
CA ALA A 221 -9.46 19.06 23.85
C ALA A 221 -10.13 17.95 24.68
N ARG A 222 -10.08 16.70 24.21
CA ARG A 222 -10.59 15.51 24.91
C ARG A 222 -9.53 14.76 25.72
N LYS A 223 -8.34 15.35 25.91
CA LYS A 223 -7.23 14.78 26.68
C LYS A 223 -6.73 13.42 26.17
N VAL A 224 -6.80 13.19 24.85
CA VAL A 224 -6.11 12.06 24.24
C VAL A 224 -4.62 12.43 24.13
N GLU A 225 -3.78 11.76 24.92
CA GLU A 225 -2.33 12.04 24.98
C GLU A 225 -1.51 11.34 23.88
N ALA A 226 -2.10 10.35 23.21
CA ALA A 226 -1.42 9.59 22.16
C ALA A 226 -1.11 10.46 20.93
N PRO A 227 0.04 10.25 20.26
CA PRO A 227 0.36 10.96 19.04
C PRO A 227 -0.62 10.58 17.92
N LEU A 228 -1.16 11.60 17.22
CA LEU A 228 -1.95 11.42 16.02
C LEU A 228 -1.03 11.20 14.82
N MET A 229 -1.17 10.05 14.19
CA MET A 229 -0.41 9.63 13.02
C MET A 229 -1.31 9.57 11.77
N ILE A 230 -0.73 9.86 10.61
CA ILE A 230 -1.40 9.90 9.32
C ILE A 230 -0.83 8.80 8.43
N MET A 231 -1.70 7.99 7.83
CA MET A 231 -1.30 6.93 6.90
C MET A 231 -0.68 7.52 5.63
N ARG A 232 0.44 6.93 5.22
CA ARG A 232 1.20 7.24 4.02
C ARG A 232 0.83 6.31 2.87
N SER A 233 1.14 6.71 1.66
CA SER A 233 0.92 6.02 0.40
C SER A 233 1.76 4.76 0.22
N ASP A 234 2.74 4.51 1.10
CA ASP A 234 3.70 3.41 1.05
C ASP A 234 3.51 2.38 2.19
N GLY A 235 2.37 2.44 2.89
CA GLY A 235 1.97 1.53 3.97
C GLY A 235 2.54 1.87 5.35
N GLY A 236 3.27 2.98 5.49
CA GLY A 236 3.70 3.50 6.78
C GLY A 236 2.82 4.62 7.32
N VAL A 237 3.20 5.18 8.46
CA VAL A 237 2.56 6.39 9.02
C VAL A 237 3.57 7.52 9.21
N MET A 238 3.06 8.75 9.26
CA MET A 238 3.82 9.96 9.56
C MET A 238 3.12 10.85 10.58
N SER A 239 3.87 11.74 11.22
CA SER A 239 3.31 12.70 12.18
C SER A 239 2.58 13.84 11.47
N LEU A 240 1.78 14.58 12.24
CA LEU A 240 1.14 15.81 11.78
C LEU A 240 2.15 16.86 11.25
N GLU A 241 3.33 16.96 11.87
CA GLU A 241 4.38 17.88 11.42
C GLU A 241 4.84 17.53 10.00
N GLU A 242 4.99 16.24 9.70
CA GLU A 242 5.45 15.80 8.39
C GLU A 242 4.39 16.02 7.30
N VAL A 243 3.11 15.90 7.66
CA VAL A 243 1.98 16.22 6.76
C VAL A 243 1.97 17.69 6.37
N ARG A 244 2.49 18.60 7.21
CA ARG A 244 2.62 20.02 6.85
C ARG A 244 3.69 20.27 5.78
N ARG A 245 4.61 19.33 5.58
CA ARG A 245 5.65 19.41 4.53
C ARG A 245 5.24 18.63 3.29
N ARG A 246 4.78 17.38 3.46
CA ARG A 246 4.57 16.41 2.38
C ARG A 246 3.17 15.76 2.41
N PRO A 247 2.06 16.54 2.42
CA PRO A 247 0.71 15.95 2.44
C PRO A 247 0.42 15.04 1.25
N VAL A 248 1.14 15.22 0.14
CA VAL A 248 1.01 14.37 -1.06
C VAL A 248 1.38 12.91 -0.81
N MET A 249 2.12 12.62 0.26
CA MET A 249 2.38 11.25 0.72
C MET A 249 1.13 10.57 1.29
N THR A 250 0.00 11.24 1.42
CA THR A 250 -1.28 10.63 1.87
C THR A 250 -2.15 10.13 0.71
N LEU A 251 -1.69 10.26 -0.53
CA LEU A 251 -2.39 9.71 -1.69
C LEU A 251 -2.53 8.19 -1.58
N LEU A 252 -3.70 7.65 -1.91
CA LEU A 252 -3.96 6.21 -1.82
C LEU A 252 -3.74 5.64 -0.39
N SER A 253 -3.94 6.44 0.66
CA SER A 253 -3.73 5.99 2.04
C SER A 253 -4.67 4.87 2.48
N GLY A 254 -5.87 4.75 1.90
CA GLY A 254 -6.80 3.64 2.16
C GLY A 254 -6.22 2.28 1.77
N PRO A 255 -5.90 2.03 0.49
CA PRO A 255 -5.20 0.82 0.06
C PRO A 255 -3.88 0.58 0.81
N ALA A 256 -3.20 1.65 1.21
CA ALA A 256 -1.99 1.54 2.02
C ALA A 256 -2.23 1.03 3.43
N ALA A 257 -3.34 1.43 4.04
CA ALA A 257 -3.80 0.86 5.28
C ALA A 257 -4.15 -0.62 5.12
N GLY A 258 -4.91 -0.98 4.08
CA GLY A 258 -5.20 -2.39 3.77
C GLY A 258 -3.93 -3.25 3.63
N ILE A 259 -2.91 -2.75 2.92
CA ILE A 259 -1.61 -3.43 2.80
C ILE A 259 -0.84 -3.51 4.13
N ALA A 260 -0.89 -2.47 4.97
CA ALA A 260 -0.32 -2.54 6.31
C ALA A 260 -0.98 -3.66 7.14
N ALA A 261 -2.29 -3.85 7.01
CA ALA A 261 -2.98 -4.99 7.62
C ALA A 261 -2.56 -6.33 7.00
N ALA A 262 -2.42 -6.40 5.68
CA ALA A 262 -1.93 -7.62 5.03
C ALA A 262 -0.56 -8.05 5.59
N LEU A 263 0.35 -7.11 5.78
CA LEU A 263 1.69 -7.36 6.33
C LEU A 263 1.68 -7.69 7.82
N MET A 264 0.94 -6.93 8.63
CA MET A 264 1.05 -6.99 10.10
C MET A 264 0.01 -7.90 10.77
N PHE A 265 -1.19 -7.94 10.21
CA PHE A 265 -2.32 -8.70 10.74
C PHE A 265 -2.42 -10.08 10.08
N LEU A 266 -2.38 -10.11 8.74
CA LEU A 266 -2.43 -11.37 7.96
C LEU A 266 -1.05 -12.00 7.76
N LYS A 267 0.03 -11.31 8.18
CA LYS A 267 1.41 -11.78 8.11
C LYS A 267 1.82 -12.24 6.71
N ALA A 268 1.36 -11.50 5.70
CA ALA A 268 1.61 -11.80 4.30
C ALA A 268 3.11 -11.74 3.97
N SER A 269 3.59 -12.75 3.23
CA SER A 269 4.94 -12.75 2.66
C SER A 269 4.89 -12.60 1.14
N ASP A 270 4.27 -13.57 0.45
CA ASP A 270 4.07 -13.54 -1.00
C ASP A 270 2.58 -13.70 -1.29
N ALA A 271 1.92 -12.59 -1.59
CA ALA A 271 0.48 -12.57 -1.71
C ALA A 271 0.00 -11.46 -2.64
N LEU A 272 -1.20 -11.64 -3.17
CA LEU A 272 -1.98 -10.55 -3.74
C LEU A 272 -3.05 -10.17 -2.73
N PHE A 273 -3.04 -8.93 -2.27
CA PHE A 273 -4.07 -8.38 -1.42
C PHE A 273 -5.13 -7.70 -2.29
N LEU A 274 -6.39 -8.12 -2.15
CA LEU A 274 -7.55 -7.59 -2.85
C LEU A 274 -8.46 -6.94 -1.82
N GLU A 275 -8.47 -5.61 -1.80
CA GLU A 275 -9.43 -4.84 -1.00
C GLU A 275 -10.67 -4.59 -1.85
N VAL A 276 -11.75 -5.33 -1.56
CA VAL A 276 -12.98 -5.31 -2.33
C VAL A 276 -14.05 -4.53 -1.56
N GLY A 277 -14.47 -3.41 -2.12
CA GLY A 277 -15.58 -2.61 -1.61
C GLY A 277 -16.93 -2.96 -2.26
N GLY A 278 -17.85 -2.00 -2.23
CA GLY A 278 -19.11 -2.05 -2.99
C GLY A 278 -18.99 -1.56 -4.44
N THR A 279 -17.96 -0.77 -4.75
CA THR A 279 -17.81 -0.11 -6.06
C THR A 279 -16.57 -0.54 -6.81
N SER A 280 -15.44 -0.66 -6.12
CA SER A 280 -14.14 -1.00 -6.72
C SER A 280 -13.43 -2.12 -5.95
N THR A 281 -12.43 -2.69 -6.61
CA THR A 281 -11.44 -3.58 -6.02
C THR A 281 -10.06 -2.99 -6.24
N ASP A 282 -9.31 -2.79 -5.17
CA ASP A 282 -7.90 -2.40 -5.19
C ASP A 282 -7.01 -3.63 -5.02
N ILE A 283 -6.06 -3.82 -5.95
CA ILE A 283 -5.18 -4.99 -5.96
C ILE A 283 -3.74 -4.54 -5.77
N CYS A 284 -3.11 -5.06 -4.72
CA CYS A 284 -1.72 -4.81 -4.38
C CYS A 284 -0.94 -6.13 -4.26
N LEU A 285 0.36 -6.10 -4.54
CA LEU A 285 1.25 -7.25 -4.40
C LEU A 285 2.13 -7.10 -3.15
N VAL A 286 2.29 -8.21 -2.41
CA VAL A 286 3.30 -8.39 -1.38
C VAL A 286 4.31 -9.42 -1.87
N LYS A 287 5.60 -9.09 -1.74
CA LYS A 287 6.74 -9.93 -2.10
C LYS A 287 7.76 -9.88 -0.97
N ASP A 288 8.21 -11.03 -0.49
CA ASP A 288 9.22 -11.14 0.57
C ASP A 288 8.85 -10.34 1.84
N GLY A 289 7.55 -10.32 2.18
CA GLY A 289 7.03 -9.56 3.32
C GLY A 289 7.09 -8.04 3.14
N ARG A 290 7.25 -7.56 1.90
CA ARG A 290 7.30 -6.15 1.54
C ARG A 290 6.24 -5.84 0.49
N ALA A 291 5.61 -4.68 0.62
CA ALA A 291 4.66 -4.23 -0.36
C ALA A 291 5.35 -3.72 -1.63
N ALA A 292 4.77 -4.05 -2.78
CA ALA A 292 5.20 -3.53 -4.06
C ALA A 292 4.98 -2.01 -4.16
N ILE A 293 6.03 -1.26 -4.50
CA ILE A 293 6.01 0.20 -4.63
C ILE A 293 6.43 0.66 -6.04
N LYS A 294 5.83 1.76 -6.50
CA LYS A 294 6.16 2.40 -7.78
C LYS A 294 6.11 3.92 -7.66
N SER A 295 6.67 4.60 -8.64
CA SER A 295 6.48 6.05 -8.76
C SER A 295 5.06 6.36 -9.22
N ALA A 296 4.39 7.28 -8.54
CA ALA A 296 3.06 7.74 -8.88
C ALA A 296 3.07 8.61 -10.15
N THR A 297 2.00 8.49 -10.94
CA THR A 297 1.71 9.34 -12.10
C THR A 297 0.39 10.06 -11.85
N ILE A 298 0.38 11.38 -11.95
CA ILE A 298 -0.80 12.22 -11.70
C ILE A 298 -1.04 13.08 -12.94
N GLY A 299 -2.25 13.06 -13.51
CA GLY A 299 -2.53 13.84 -14.73
C GLY A 299 -1.66 13.45 -15.94
N GLY A 300 -1.25 12.18 -16.04
CA GLY A 300 -0.31 11.72 -17.06
C GLY A 300 1.15 12.12 -16.83
N HIS A 301 1.46 12.72 -15.68
CA HIS A 301 2.80 13.22 -15.37
C HIS A 301 3.51 12.37 -14.29
N PRO A 302 4.71 11.84 -14.56
CA PRO A 302 5.45 11.08 -13.55
C PRO A 302 5.92 11.97 -12.39
N THR A 303 5.94 11.42 -11.18
CA THR A 303 6.38 12.12 -9.96
C THR A 303 7.49 11.32 -9.27
N TYR A 304 8.20 11.96 -8.32
CA TYR A 304 9.12 11.23 -7.44
C TYR A 304 8.43 10.58 -6.23
N LEU A 305 7.11 10.71 -6.12
CA LEU A 305 6.35 10.12 -5.03
C LEU A 305 6.29 8.61 -5.21
N LYS A 306 6.79 7.87 -4.23
CA LYS A 306 6.64 6.43 -4.16
C LYS A 306 5.34 6.09 -3.46
N THR A 307 4.48 5.39 -4.18
CA THR A 307 3.22 4.86 -3.64
C THR A 307 3.22 3.36 -3.81
N LEU A 308 2.30 2.69 -3.13
CA LEU A 308 1.97 1.32 -3.46
C LEU A 308 1.57 1.20 -4.94
N ASP A 309 1.96 0.09 -5.56
CA ASP A 309 1.40 -0.31 -6.85
C ASP A 309 0.00 -0.90 -6.64
N SER A 310 -0.96 -0.02 -6.34
CA SER A 310 -2.37 -0.35 -6.31
C SER A 310 -2.97 -0.25 -7.70
N ARG A 311 -3.72 -1.29 -8.09
CA ARG A 311 -4.47 -1.33 -9.34
C ARG A 311 -5.96 -1.44 -9.03
N THR A 312 -6.67 -0.33 -9.22
CA THR A 312 -8.09 -0.22 -8.96
C THR A 312 -8.91 -0.67 -10.18
N LEU A 313 -9.92 -1.51 -9.95
CA LEU A 313 -10.88 -1.95 -10.96
C LEU A 313 -12.30 -1.61 -10.53
N GLY A 314 -13.15 -1.22 -11.48
CA GLY A 314 -14.59 -0.97 -11.27
C GLY A 314 -15.43 -2.25 -11.18
N ILE A 315 -14.92 -3.27 -10.48
CA ILE A 315 -15.60 -4.54 -10.21
C ILE A 315 -15.45 -4.82 -8.72
N ALA A 316 -16.56 -5.10 -8.04
CA ALA A 316 -16.62 -5.23 -6.59
C ALA A 316 -17.90 -5.97 -6.16
N GLY A 317 -18.25 -6.01 -4.88
CA GLY A 317 -19.45 -6.70 -4.37
C GLY A 317 -20.80 -6.10 -4.85
N GLY A 318 -20.81 -4.81 -5.17
CA GLY A 318 -22.00 -4.10 -5.62
C GLY A 318 -22.17 -3.98 -7.13
N SER A 319 -21.28 -4.59 -7.92
CA SER A 319 -21.34 -4.48 -9.38
C SER A 319 -22.67 -4.99 -9.91
N MET A 320 -23.38 -4.13 -10.64
CA MET A 320 -24.68 -4.44 -11.24
C MET A 320 -24.53 -5.43 -12.38
N ILE A 321 -25.56 -6.24 -12.59
CA ILE A 321 -25.61 -7.25 -13.67
C ILE A 321 -26.44 -6.70 -14.82
N GLY A 322 -25.99 -6.87 -16.05
CA GLY A 322 -26.68 -6.48 -17.28
C GLY A 322 -26.62 -7.57 -18.34
N PRO A 323 -27.37 -7.44 -19.44
CA PRO A 323 -27.22 -8.32 -20.60
C PRO A 323 -25.93 -7.99 -21.37
N ALA A 324 -25.22 -9.02 -21.83
CA ALA A 324 -24.06 -8.85 -22.72
C ALA A 324 -24.49 -8.70 -24.20
N ALA A 325 -23.74 -7.92 -24.98
CA ALA A 325 -24.06 -7.64 -26.39
C ALA A 325 -24.07 -8.88 -27.29
N GLN A 326 -23.30 -9.92 -26.96
CA GLN A 326 -23.21 -11.18 -27.71
C GLN A 326 -24.05 -12.32 -27.07
N GLY A 327 -24.97 -11.98 -26.15
CA GLY A 327 -25.68 -12.94 -25.31
C GLY A 327 -24.90 -13.29 -24.04
N GLY A 328 -25.62 -13.58 -22.96
CA GLY A 328 -25.04 -13.83 -21.63
C GLY A 328 -25.13 -12.62 -20.70
N VAL A 329 -24.23 -12.56 -19.71
CA VAL A 329 -24.24 -11.54 -18.66
C VAL A 329 -23.02 -10.63 -18.75
N GLU A 330 -23.23 -9.35 -18.48
CA GLU A 330 -22.20 -8.35 -18.26
C GLU A 330 -22.28 -7.85 -16.81
N VAL A 331 -21.13 -7.48 -16.22
CA VAL A 331 -21.06 -7.13 -14.78
C VAL A 331 -20.30 -5.82 -14.60
N GLY A 332 -20.92 -4.83 -13.95
CA GLY A 332 -20.35 -3.49 -13.79
C GLY A 332 -20.18 -2.74 -15.13
N PRO A 333 -19.44 -1.62 -15.15
CA PRO A 333 -18.70 -1.04 -14.03
C PRO A 333 -19.58 -0.30 -13.00
N ARG A 334 -20.88 -0.11 -13.28
CA ARG A 334 -21.78 0.56 -12.33
C ARG A 334 -21.99 -0.30 -11.08
N SER A 335 -21.91 0.35 -9.92
CA SER A 335 -22.32 -0.23 -8.64
C SER A 335 -23.77 0.13 -8.33
N ALA A 336 -24.50 -0.80 -7.72
CA ALA A 336 -25.90 -0.63 -7.35
C ALA A 336 -26.12 0.56 -6.41
N HIS A 337 -25.20 0.79 -5.46
CA HIS A 337 -25.30 1.90 -4.51
C HIS A 337 -25.22 3.26 -5.22
N LEU A 338 -24.27 3.41 -6.15
CA LEU A 338 -24.13 4.62 -6.97
C LEU A 338 -25.29 4.81 -7.96
N ALA A 339 -25.98 3.72 -8.31
CA ALA A 339 -27.17 3.76 -9.15
C ALA A 339 -28.47 4.01 -8.36
N GLY A 340 -28.40 4.13 -7.03
CA GLY A 340 -29.57 4.36 -6.18
C GLY A 340 -30.43 3.12 -5.91
N PHE A 341 -29.87 1.91 -6.11
CA PHE A 341 -30.57 0.65 -5.86
C PHE A 341 -30.00 -0.09 -4.64
N PRO A 342 -30.85 -0.52 -3.69
CA PRO A 342 -30.46 -1.47 -2.65
C PRO A 342 -30.03 -2.80 -3.26
N TYR A 343 -29.10 -3.50 -2.62
CA TYR A 343 -28.65 -4.81 -3.08
C TYR A 343 -29.71 -5.83 -2.67
N VAL A 344 -30.07 -6.74 -3.58
CA VAL A 344 -31.05 -7.80 -3.30
C VAL A 344 -30.74 -8.55 -2.00
N CYS A 345 -29.47 -8.85 -1.75
CA CYS A 345 -29.05 -9.62 -0.58
C CYS A 345 -29.22 -8.91 0.78
N PHE A 346 -29.30 -7.57 0.77
CA PHE A 346 -29.42 -6.73 1.96
C PHE A 346 -30.76 -5.97 2.01
N ALA A 347 -31.63 -6.19 1.04
CA ALA A 347 -32.89 -5.48 0.95
C ALA A 347 -33.88 -5.99 2.03
N PRO A 348 -34.77 -5.11 2.51
CA PRO A 348 -35.88 -5.55 3.36
C PRO A 348 -36.78 -6.51 2.56
N ALA A 349 -37.39 -7.50 3.22
CA ALA A 349 -38.13 -8.58 2.55
C ALA A 349 -39.30 -8.08 1.71
N GLU A 350 -39.90 -6.97 2.15
CA GLU A 350 -40.97 -6.23 1.52
C GLU A 350 -40.58 -5.76 0.11
N ALA A 351 -39.30 -5.46 -0.13
CA ALA A 351 -38.81 -5.03 -1.46
C ALA A 351 -38.91 -6.13 -2.54
N LEU A 352 -39.08 -7.37 -2.12
CA LEU A 352 -39.19 -8.54 -3.00
C LEU A 352 -40.55 -9.23 -2.82
N GLU A 353 -41.58 -8.56 -2.31
CA GLU A 353 -42.92 -9.16 -2.21
C GLU A 353 -43.56 -9.42 -3.58
N GLY A 354 -44.39 -10.47 -3.62
CA GLY A 354 -45.19 -10.83 -4.79
C GLY A 354 -44.40 -11.42 -5.97
N GLU A 355 -44.97 -11.28 -7.16
CA GLU A 355 -44.33 -11.67 -8.42
C GLU A 355 -43.20 -10.68 -8.77
N LEU A 356 -42.02 -11.22 -9.04
CA LEU A 356 -40.82 -10.43 -9.33
C LEU A 356 -40.69 -10.21 -10.83
N ARG A 357 -40.53 -8.97 -11.26
CA ARG A 357 -40.28 -8.62 -12.66
C ARG A 357 -38.85 -8.13 -12.85
N VAL A 358 -38.15 -8.66 -13.85
CA VAL A 358 -36.83 -8.17 -14.25
C VAL A 358 -37.01 -6.98 -15.19
N VAL A 359 -36.41 -5.84 -14.84
CA VAL A 359 -36.52 -4.58 -15.57
C VAL A 359 -35.14 -4.11 -16.00
N GLU A 360 -35.01 -3.71 -17.25
CA GLU A 360 -33.79 -3.05 -17.75
C GLU A 360 -33.78 -1.56 -17.37
N VAL A 361 -32.66 -1.09 -16.83
CA VAL A 361 -32.43 0.31 -16.43
C VAL A 361 -31.11 0.84 -16.95
N ARG A 362 -31.03 2.16 -17.13
CA ARG A 362 -29.80 2.90 -17.43
C ARG A 362 -29.66 4.03 -16.43
N PRO A 363 -28.91 3.83 -15.32
CA PRO A 363 -28.86 4.79 -14.22
C PRO A 363 -28.41 6.19 -14.66
N LEU A 364 -27.42 6.27 -15.56
CA LEU A 364 -26.94 7.52 -16.15
C LEU A 364 -26.96 7.51 -17.67
N GLN A 365 -26.96 8.70 -18.28
CA GLN A 365 -26.81 8.85 -19.72
C GLN A 365 -25.49 8.26 -20.18
N GLY A 366 -25.54 7.32 -21.13
CA GLY A 366 -24.37 6.61 -21.63
C GLY A 366 -24.05 5.30 -20.90
N ASP A 367 -24.74 4.99 -19.79
CA ASP A 367 -24.58 3.68 -19.16
C ASP A 367 -25.09 2.55 -20.07
N PRO A 368 -24.42 1.37 -20.05
CA PRO A 368 -24.99 0.16 -20.62
C PRO A 368 -26.28 -0.24 -19.86
N PRO A 369 -27.11 -1.11 -20.45
CA PRO A 369 -28.28 -1.62 -19.76
C PRO A 369 -27.90 -2.49 -18.56
N TYR A 370 -28.61 -2.32 -17.45
CA TYR A 370 -28.51 -3.16 -16.25
C TYR A 370 -29.88 -3.73 -15.88
N LEU A 371 -29.88 -4.87 -15.20
CA LEU A 371 -31.08 -5.56 -14.75
C LEU A 371 -31.31 -5.27 -13.26
N VAL A 372 -32.53 -4.85 -12.94
CA VAL A 372 -33.02 -4.75 -11.56
C VAL A 372 -34.25 -5.64 -11.42
N VAL A 373 -34.55 -6.03 -10.19
CA VAL A 373 -35.74 -6.78 -9.83
C VAL A 373 -36.74 -5.82 -9.18
N GLU A 374 -37.94 -5.77 -9.75
CA GLU A 374 -39.06 -4.98 -9.26
C GLU A 374 -40.07 -5.90 -8.57
N GLY A 375 -40.34 -5.65 -7.28
CA GLY A 375 -41.39 -6.33 -6.53
C GLY A 375 -42.78 -5.77 -6.87
N SER A 376 -43.84 -6.44 -6.41
CA SER A 376 -45.22 -6.02 -6.71
C SER A 376 -45.61 -4.65 -6.13
N ASN A 377 -44.83 -4.14 -5.15
CA ASN A 377 -44.96 -2.81 -4.57
C ASN A 377 -44.20 -1.72 -5.37
N GLY A 378 -43.57 -2.07 -6.50
CA GLY A 378 -42.80 -1.15 -7.35
C GLY A 378 -41.40 -0.82 -6.83
N VAL A 379 -40.97 -1.41 -5.70
CA VAL A 379 -39.61 -1.23 -5.19
C VAL A 379 -38.63 -1.98 -6.09
N ARG A 380 -37.55 -1.30 -6.48
CA ARG A 380 -36.50 -1.85 -7.34
C ARG A 380 -35.24 -2.14 -6.54
N THR A 381 -34.73 -3.35 -6.68
CA THR A 381 -33.49 -3.81 -6.06
C THR A 381 -32.54 -4.38 -7.11
N ALA A 382 -31.24 -4.26 -6.89
CA ALA A 382 -30.24 -4.70 -7.83
C ALA A 382 -29.65 -6.07 -7.41
N PRO A 383 -29.72 -7.08 -8.27
CA PRO A 383 -28.85 -8.26 -8.19
C PRO A 383 -27.39 -7.83 -8.40
N THR A 384 -26.49 -8.33 -7.56
CA THR A 384 -25.06 -7.99 -7.60
C THR A 384 -24.17 -9.24 -7.53
N THR A 385 -22.86 -9.05 -7.69
CA THR A 385 -21.84 -10.10 -7.45
C THR A 385 -21.89 -10.65 -6.03
N THR A 386 -22.13 -9.83 -5.00
CA THR A 386 -22.35 -10.31 -3.63
C THR A 386 -23.55 -11.25 -3.54
N CYS A 387 -24.65 -10.94 -4.26
CA CYS A 387 -25.80 -11.84 -4.32
C CYS A 387 -25.46 -13.17 -5.00
N ALA A 388 -24.72 -13.14 -6.11
CA ALA A 388 -24.28 -14.35 -6.82
C ALA A 388 -23.37 -15.23 -5.94
N ALA A 389 -22.43 -14.62 -5.21
CA ALA A 389 -21.55 -15.32 -4.28
C ALA A 389 -22.29 -15.95 -3.10
N ASN A 390 -23.29 -15.25 -2.54
CA ASN A 390 -24.18 -15.82 -1.53
C ASN A 390 -24.94 -17.03 -2.07
N LEU A 391 -25.49 -16.94 -3.29
CA LEU A 391 -26.26 -18.04 -3.89
C LEU A 391 -25.42 -19.30 -4.09
N LEU A 392 -24.17 -19.13 -4.49
CA LEU A 392 -23.25 -20.25 -4.75
C LEU A 392 -22.51 -20.75 -3.50
N GLY A 393 -22.75 -20.17 -2.33
CA GLY A 393 -22.16 -20.61 -1.07
C GLY A 393 -20.70 -20.20 -0.85
N TYR A 394 -20.20 -19.19 -1.57
CA TYR A 394 -18.85 -18.64 -1.33
C TYR A 394 -18.79 -17.79 -0.05
N ILE A 395 -19.90 -17.16 0.32
CA ILE A 395 -20.03 -16.36 1.55
C ILE A 395 -20.31 -17.30 2.72
N GLN A 396 -19.38 -17.37 3.68
CA GLN A 396 -19.49 -18.25 4.84
C GLN A 396 -20.41 -17.66 5.93
N PRO A 397 -21.03 -18.49 6.79
CA PRO A 397 -21.78 -18.00 7.93
C PRO A 397 -20.93 -17.08 8.82
N GLY A 398 -21.45 -15.89 9.13
CA GLY A 398 -20.76 -14.87 9.93
C GLY A 398 -19.89 -13.90 9.12
N ASP A 399 -19.74 -14.10 7.81
CA ASP A 399 -19.12 -13.12 6.91
C ASP A 399 -20.00 -11.86 6.82
N TYR A 400 -19.35 -10.69 6.82
CA TYR A 400 -20.00 -9.39 6.67
C TYR A 400 -20.84 -9.29 5.38
N ALA A 401 -20.42 -9.97 4.31
CA ALA A 401 -21.14 -10.00 3.05
C ALA A 401 -22.36 -10.95 3.05
N GLY A 402 -22.69 -11.57 4.19
CA GLY A 402 -23.81 -12.49 4.38
C GLY A 402 -25.16 -11.84 4.08
N GLY A 403 -25.85 -12.35 3.07
CA GLY A 403 -27.15 -11.86 2.64
C GLY A 403 -28.31 -12.78 3.03
N ASN A 404 -29.54 -12.35 2.77
CA ASN A 404 -30.72 -13.21 2.92
C ASN A 404 -30.79 -14.26 1.80
N PRO A 405 -30.59 -15.57 2.08
CA PRO A 405 -30.51 -16.58 1.02
C PRO A 405 -31.83 -16.75 0.26
N GLY A 406 -32.98 -16.61 0.93
CA GLY A 406 -34.30 -16.74 0.31
C GLY A 406 -34.59 -15.62 -0.67
N GLN A 407 -34.23 -14.38 -0.34
CA GLN A 407 -34.35 -13.22 -1.22
C GLN A 407 -33.44 -13.35 -2.45
N VAL A 408 -32.18 -13.72 -2.22
CA VAL A 408 -31.19 -13.95 -3.28
C VAL A 408 -31.69 -15.03 -4.25
N ARG A 409 -32.19 -16.15 -3.71
CA ARG A 409 -32.76 -17.24 -4.52
C ARG A 409 -33.89 -16.71 -5.40
N ARG A 410 -34.92 -16.07 -4.83
CA ARG A 410 -36.07 -15.56 -5.60
C ARG A 410 -35.67 -14.58 -6.70
N ALA A 411 -34.76 -13.65 -6.41
CA ALA A 411 -34.26 -12.73 -7.42
C ALA A 411 -33.55 -13.46 -8.57
N PHE A 412 -32.66 -14.40 -8.25
CA PHE A 412 -31.94 -15.17 -9.27
C PHE A 412 -32.82 -16.15 -10.05
N ASP A 413 -33.95 -16.62 -9.50
CA ASP A 413 -34.97 -17.33 -10.28
C ASP A 413 -35.62 -16.42 -11.32
N ALA A 414 -35.95 -15.18 -10.94
CA ALA A 414 -36.47 -14.20 -11.88
C ALA A 414 -35.44 -13.84 -12.97
N LEU A 415 -34.16 -13.67 -12.60
CA LEU A 415 -33.09 -13.49 -13.59
C LEU A 415 -32.92 -14.71 -14.49
N ALA A 416 -32.99 -15.92 -13.96
CA ALA A 416 -32.87 -17.16 -14.74
C ALA A 416 -34.02 -17.30 -15.74
N ALA A 417 -35.25 -16.95 -15.35
CA ALA A 417 -36.39 -16.89 -16.26
C ALA A 417 -36.19 -15.87 -17.39
N HIS A 418 -35.50 -14.75 -17.12
CA HIS A 418 -35.22 -13.71 -18.10
C HIS A 418 -34.03 -14.01 -19.02
N LEU A 419 -32.94 -14.55 -18.47
CA LEU A 419 -31.66 -14.77 -19.16
C LEU A 419 -31.46 -16.21 -19.66
N GLY A 420 -32.34 -17.12 -19.28
CA GLY A 420 -32.24 -18.56 -19.53
C GLY A 420 -31.24 -19.27 -18.60
N GLY A 421 -31.50 -20.56 -18.37
CA GLY A 421 -30.71 -21.44 -17.50
C GLY A 421 -31.29 -21.57 -16.09
N SER A 422 -30.51 -22.16 -15.18
CA SER A 422 -30.79 -22.13 -13.74
C SER A 422 -30.22 -20.86 -13.10
N ALA A 423 -30.67 -20.57 -11.89
CA ALA A 423 -30.15 -19.47 -11.12
C ALA A 423 -28.70 -19.62 -10.70
N GLU A 424 -28.27 -20.84 -10.37
CA GLU A 424 -26.89 -21.18 -10.08
C GLU A 424 -26.02 -20.97 -11.34
N GLU A 425 -26.54 -21.29 -12.53
CA GLU A 425 -25.87 -21.00 -13.80
C GLU A 425 -25.77 -19.50 -14.09
N VAL A 426 -26.82 -18.71 -13.81
CA VAL A 426 -26.74 -17.23 -13.88
C VAL A 426 -25.69 -16.70 -12.90
N ALA A 427 -25.74 -17.10 -11.63
CA ALA A 427 -24.79 -16.66 -10.62
C ALA A 427 -23.36 -17.03 -10.97
N ARG A 428 -23.13 -18.23 -11.50
CA ARG A 428 -21.79 -18.65 -11.94
C ARG A 428 -21.29 -17.77 -13.09
N ARG A 429 -22.12 -17.52 -14.11
CA ARG A 429 -21.77 -16.62 -15.22
C ARG A 429 -21.43 -15.20 -14.73
N VAL A 430 -22.15 -14.70 -13.71
CA VAL A 430 -21.87 -13.39 -13.10
C VAL A 430 -20.48 -13.37 -12.47
N LEU A 431 -20.15 -14.36 -11.63
CA LEU A 431 -18.83 -14.41 -10.98
C LEU A 431 -17.71 -14.71 -11.99
N GLU A 432 -17.96 -15.51 -13.02
CA GLU A 432 -17.03 -15.72 -14.14
C GLU A 432 -16.70 -14.41 -14.84
N ARG A 433 -17.74 -13.64 -15.18
CA ARG A 433 -17.55 -12.36 -15.85
C ARG A 433 -16.83 -11.34 -14.97
N ALA A 434 -17.09 -11.34 -13.66
CA ALA A 434 -16.35 -10.51 -12.71
C ALA A 434 -14.87 -10.93 -12.63
N ALA A 435 -14.58 -12.24 -12.53
CA ALA A 435 -13.22 -12.76 -12.49
C ALA A 435 -12.44 -12.48 -13.79
N GLU A 436 -13.06 -12.62 -14.95
CA GLU A 436 -12.47 -12.29 -16.26
C GLU A 436 -11.92 -10.86 -16.34
N LYS A 437 -12.54 -9.91 -15.61
CA LYS A 437 -12.09 -8.52 -15.54
C LYS A 437 -10.95 -8.31 -14.56
N VAL A 438 -10.83 -9.16 -13.54
CA VAL A 438 -9.82 -9.06 -12.49
C VAL A 438 -8.53 -9.81 -12.84
N ILE A 439 -8.65 -10.98 -13.49
CA ILE A 439 -7.53 -11.87 -13.85
C ILE A 439 -6.41 -11.16 -14.63
N PRO A 440 -6.67 -10.30 -15.64
CA PRO A 440 -5.60 -9.63 -16.38
C PRO A 440 -4.71 -8.78 -15.48
N THR A 441 -5.32 -8.02 -14.55
CA THR A 441 -4.59 -7.18 -13.59
C THR A 441 -3.73 -8.01 -12.64
N VAL A 442 -4.28 -9.12 -12.13
CA VAL A 442 -3.55 -10.08 -11.31
C VAL A 442 -2.35 -10.66 -12.06
N ARG A 443 -2.55 -11.12 -13.31
CA ARG A 443 -1.46 -11.67 -14.13
C ARG A 443 -0.38 -10.64 -14.42
N GLN A 444 -0.76 -9.41 -14.73
CA GLN A 444 0.20 -8.33 -14.96
C GLN A 444 1.02 -8.01 -13.71
N LEU A 445 0.41 -8.01 -12.51
CA LEU A 445 1.18 -7.84 -11.25
C LEU A 445 2.17 -9.00 -11.02
N ILE A 446 1.77 -10.23 -11.31
CA ILE A 446 2.65 -11.40 -11.20
C ILE A 446 3.83 -11.28 -12.17
N GLU A 447 3.59 -10.79 -13.38
CA GLU A 447 4.62 -10.57 -14.40
C GLU A 447 5.58 -9.44 -14.02
N ASP A 448 5.04 -8.26 -13.68
CA ASP A 448 5.82 -7.05 -13.41
C ASP A 448 6.83 -7.25 -12.27
N TYR A 449 6.49 -8.09 -11.29
CA TYR A 449 7.33 -8.38 -10.12
C TYR A 449 7.99 -9.77 -10.16
N ARG A 450 7.88 -10.49 -11.28
CA ARG A 450 8.49 -11.80 -11.55
C ARG A 450 8.15 -12.86 -10.49
N MET A 451 6.86 -13.01 -10.20
CA MET A 451 6.35 -13.90 -9.15
C MET A 451 5.85 -15.27 -9.67
N ALA A 452 5.99 -15.55 -10.97
CA ALA A 452 5.37 -16.73 -11.62
C ALA A 452 5.81 -18.08 -11.03
N ASP A 453 7.05 -18.20 -10.55
CA ASP A 453 7.58 -19.43 -9.96
C ASP A 453 7.32 -19.56 -8.44
N ARG A 454 6.78 -18.50 -7.82
CA ARG A 454 6.54 -18.41 -6.39
C ARG A 454 5.14 -18.91 -6.03
N SER A 455 4.99 -19.32 -4.77
CA SER A 455 3.69 -19.70 -4.24
C SER A 455 2.99 -18.44 -3.74
N LEU A 456 1.84 -18.13 -4.34
CA LEU A 456 1.06 -16.94 -4.05
C LEU A 456 -0.26 -17.31 -3.38
N LYS A 457 -0.68 -16.47 -2.43
CA LYS A 457 -2.00 -16.52 -1.81
C LYS A 457 -2.81 -15.28 -2.16
N LEU A 458 -4.12 -15.43 -2.36
CA LEU A 458 -5.04 -14.29 -2.44
C LEU A 458 -5.53 -13.92 -1.04
N LEU A 459 -5.31 -12.69 -0.61
CA LEU A 459 -5.79 -12.17 0.65
C LEU A 459 -6.93 -11.20 0.40
N GLY A 460 -8.10 -11.46 0.97
CA GLY A 460 -9.29 -10.63 0.81
C GLY A 460 -9.50 -9.68 1.98
N GLY A 461 -9.63 -8.40 1.67
CA GLY A 461 -10.02 -7.34 2.59
C GLY A 461 -11.22 -6.56 2.06
N GLY A 462 -11.87 -5.78 2.92
CA GLY A 462 -13.07 -5.00 2.60
C GLY A 462 -14.36 -5.80 2.69
N GLY A 463 -15.49 -5.10 2.86
CA GLY A 463 -16.81 -5.73 3.06
C GLY A 463 -17.34 -6.51 1.84
N GLY A 464 -16.71 -6.38 0.68
CA GLY A 464 -17.01 -7.15 -0.53
C GLY A 464 -16.08 -8.34 -0.77
N ALA A 465 -15.10 -8.61 0.11
CA ALA A 465 -14.03 -9.59 -0.14
C ALA A 465 -14.56 -10.96 -0.56
N GLY A 466 -15.54 -11.48 0.18
CA GLY A 466 -16.17 -12.78 -0.10
C GLY A 466 -16.87 -12.86 -1.46
N ALA A 467 -17.24 -11.71 -2.05
CA ALA A 467 -17.93 -11.69 -3.35
C ALA A 467 -17.01 -11.95 -4.54
N ILE A 468 -15.71 -11.68 -4.42
CA ILE A 468 -14.75 -11.73 -5.54
C ILE A 468 -13.62 -12.73 -5.26
N VAL A 469 -13.00 -12.66 -4.07
CA VAL A 469 -11.73 -13.34 -3.79
C VAL A 469 -11.84 -14.87 -3.86
N PRO A 470 -12.84 -15.54 -3.25
CA PRO A 470 -12.92 -16.99 -3.26
C PRO A 470 -13.09 -17.57 -4.67
N PHE A 471 -13.99 -17.00 -5.47
CA PHE A 471 -14.24 -17.45 -6.84
C PHE A 471 -13.03 -17.19 -7.75
N LEU A 472 -12.39 -16.03 -7.59
CA LEU A 472 -11.16 -15.70 -8.32
C LEU A 472 -10.03 -16.68 -7.98
N ALA A 473 -9.88 -17.04 -6.71
CA ALA A 473 -8.90 -18.00 -6.23
C ALA A 473 -9.11 -19.38 -6.85
N GLU A 474 -10.37 -19.85 -6.91
CA GLU A 474 -10.73 -21.09 -7.60
C GLU A 474 -10.32 -21.04 -9.08
N LYS A 475 -10.65 -19.96 -9.80
CA LYS A 475 -10.32 -19.82 -11.22
C LYS A 475 -8.82 -19.74 -11.51
N LEU A 476 -8.03 -19.20 -10.59
CA LEU A 476 -6.58 -19.11 -10.70
C LEU A 476 -5.85 -20.34 -10.13
N GLY A 477 -6.55 -21.19 -9.37
CA GLY A 477 -5.96 -22.31 -8.63
C GLY A 477 -4.97 -21.83 -7.56
N PHE A 478 -5.31 -20.73 -6.88
CA PHE A 478 -4.54 -20.17 -5.77
C PHE A 478 -5.24 -20.44 -4.42
N PRO A 479 -4.50 -20.65 -3.33
CA PRO A 479 -5.07 -20.56 -1.99
C PRO A 479 -5.57 -19.13 -1.72
N PHE A 480 -6.56 -19.02 -0.84
CA PHE A 480 -7.03 -17.71 -0.39
C PHE A 480 -7.31 -17.67 1.11
N GLU A 481 -7.41 -16.47 1.64
CA GLU A 481 -7.91 -16.18 2.98
C GLU A 481 -8.69 -14.87 2.94
N ILE A 482 -9.87 -14.86 3.56
CA ILE A 482 -10.61 -13.62 3.84
C ILE A 482 -10.21 -13.19 5.25
N ALA A 483 -9.78 -11.95 5.40
CA ALA A 483 -9.36 -11.43 6.70
C ALA A 483 -10.50 -11.52 7.72
N ASP A 484 -10.17 -11.87 8.97
CA ASP A 484 -11.11 -11.64 10.07
C ASP A 484 -11.39 -10.13 10.16
N ARG A 485 -12.67 -9.78 10.31
CA ARG A 485 -13.15 -8.38 10.25
C ARG A 485 -12.74 -7.65 8.97
N ALA A 486 -12.82 -8.32 7.82
CA ALA A 486 -12.46 -7.77 6.51
C ALA A 486 -13.09 -6.39 6.24
N GLU A 487 -14.30 -6.14 6.72
CA GLU A 487 -15.03 -4.87 6.58
C GLU A 487 -14.32 -3.65 7.19
N VAL A 488 -13.45 -3.86 8.19
CA VAL A 488 -12.67 -2.80 8.84
C VAL A 488 -11.15 -3.01 8.68
N ILE A 489 -10.72 -3.80 7.69
CA ILE A 489 -9.31 -4.19 7.51
C ILE A 489 -8.37 -2.99 7.36
N SER A 490 -8.80 -1.93 6.69
CA SER A 490 -7.98 -0.73 6.48
C SER A 490 -7.81 0.05 7.78
N ALA A 491 -8.83 0.08 8.63
CA ALA A 491 -8.69 0.66 9.97
C ALA A 491 -7.82 -0.22 10.89
N ILE A 492 -7.85 -1.55 10.75
CA ILE A 492 -6.89 -2.45 11.42
C ILE A 492 -5.46 -2.11 10.98
N GLY A 493 -5.25 -1.98 9.68
CA GLY A 493 -3.94 -1.63 9.13
C GLY A 493 -3.44 -0.26 9.58
N ALA A 494 -4.32 0.74 9.66
CA ALA A 494 -3.99 2.03 10.27
C ALA A 494 -3.50 1.86 11.70
N ALA A 495 -4.19 1.08 12.54
CA ALA A 495 -3.80 0.84 13.93
C ALA A 495 -2.45 0.13 14.08
N LEU A 496 -2.07 -0.70 13.11
CA LEU A 496 -0.84 -1.53 13.15
C LEU A 496 0.33 -0.93 12.37
N ALA A 497 0.10 0.11 11.58
CA ALA A 497 1.12 0.70 10.73
C ALA A 497 2.31 1.24 11.52
N MET A 498 3.49 1.10 10.93
CA MET A 498 4.76 1.54 11.49
C MET A 498 5.15 2.89 10.91
N VAL A 499 5.90 3.67 11.69
CA VAL A 499 6.61 4.85 11.17
C VAL A 499 7.56 4.37 10.09
N LYS A 500 7.56 5.04 8.95
CA LYS A 500 8.38 4.66 7.80
C LYS A 500 8.95 5.92 7.16
N GLU A 501 10.19 5.86 6.68
CA GLU A 501 10.78 6.88 5.80
C GLU A 501 11.68 6.20 4.76
N SER A 502 11.68 6.73 3.54
CA SER A 502 12.54 6.24 2.46
C SER A 502 13.31 7.42 1.89
N LEU A 503 14.63 7.39 2.04
CA LEU A 503 15.53 8.39 1.48
C LEU A 503 16.23 7.81 0.25
N GLU A 504 16.40 8.64 -0.77
CA GLU A 504 17.01 8.27 -2.03
C GLU A 504 18.07 9.31 -2.42
N LYS A 505 19.22 8.84 -2.92
CA LYS A 505 20.29 9.71 -3.44
C LYS A 505 20.89 9.13 -4.72
N ASN A 506 21.20 10.01 -5.67
CA ASN A 506 21.98 9.63 -6.84
C ASN A 506 23.46 9.54 -6.48
N VAL A 507 24.04 8.35 -6.59
CA VAL A 507 25.45 8.10 -6.30
C VAL A 507 26.01 7.14 -7.35
N VAL A 508 27.09 7.57 -8.03
CA VAL A 508 27.83 6.72 -8.96
C VAL A 508 28.82 5.90 -8.16
N ASN A 509 28.74 4.57 -8.25
CA ASN A 509 29.60 3.63 -7.50
C ASN A 509 29.62 3.94 -5.99
N PRO A 510 28.51 3.70 -5.27
CA PRO A 510 28.39 4.06 -3.86
C PRO A 510 29.45 3.39 -2.99
N THR A 511 30.07 4.20 -2.13
CA THR A 511 31.05 3.75 -1.13
C THR A 511 30.35 3.28 0.15
N GLN A 512 31.09 2.63 1.04
CA GLN A 512 30.57 2.26 2.36
C GLN A 512 30.12 3.48 3.17
N GLU A 513 30.83 4.60 3.07
CA GLU A 513 30.49 5.83 3.77
C GLU A 513 29.15 6.40 3.27
N ASP A 514 28.90 6.36 1.96
CA ASP A 514 27.62 6.80 1.37
C ASP A 514 26.44 5.99 1.91
N LEU A 515 26.59 4.65 1.95
CA LEU A 515 25.54 3.75 2.43
C LEU A 515 25.27 3.96 3.93
N SER A 516 26.32 4.08 4.73
CA SER A 516 26.21 4.26 6.18
C SER A 516 25.65 5.63 6.55
N GLN A 517 26.04 6.68 5.82
CA GLN A 517 25.48 8.01 6.00
C GLN A 517 23.98 8.02 5.66
N LEU A 518 23.59 7.47 4.51
CA LEU A 518 22.18 7.41 4.11
C LEU A 518 21.34 6.60 5.11
N ARG A 519 21.88 5.49 5.61
CA ARG A 519 21.26 4.68 6.67
C ARG A 519 21.02 5.50 7.93
N SER A 520 22.05 6.22 8.42
CA SER A 520 21.95 7.07 9.60
C SER A 520 20.93 8.20 9.42
N GLU A 521 20.87 8.80 8.23
CA GLU A 521 19.88 9.82 7.89
C GLU A 521 18.45 9.26 7.95
N ALA A 522 18.21 8.05 7.41
CA ALA A 522 16.90 7.41 7.42
C ALA A 522 16.46 7.01 8.83
N GLU A 523 17.37 6.47 9.65
CA GLU A 523 17.12 6.14 11.06
C GLU A 523 16.73 7.38 11.86
N LYS A 524 17.51 8.47 11.75
CA LYS A 524 17.21 9.74 12.41
C LYS A 524 15.86 10.31 11.97
N ALA A 525 15.48 10.13 10.70
CA ALA A 525 14.20 10.61 10.20
C ALA A 525 13.02 9.92 10.87
N VAL A 526 13.02 8.59 11.01
CA VAL A 526 11.92 7.86 11.67
C VAL A 526 11.89 8.10 13.18
N VAL A 527 13.05 8.25 13.84
CA VAL A 527 13.11 8.60 15.27
C VAL A 527 12.51 9.99 15.51
N ARG A 528 12.84 10.98 14.65
CA ARG A 528 12.23 12.32 14.70
C ARG A 528 10.72 12.28 14.49
N MET A 529 10.21 11.32 13.72
CA MET A 529 8.77 11.10 13.51
C MET A 529 8.10 10.38 14.68
N GLY A 530 8.84 9.99 15.72
CA GLY A 530 8.33 9.39 16.95
C GLY A 530 8.56 7.88 17.08
N ALA A 531 9.35 7.26 16.20
CA ALA A 531 9.73 5.85 16.38
C ALA A 531 10.66 5.67 17.58
N ASP A 532 10.44 4.61 18.36
CA ASP A 532 11.37 4.15 19.37
C ASP A 532 12.67 3.65 18.70
N PRO A 533 13.84 4.26 19.00
CA PRO A 533 15.12 3.86 18.41
C PRO A 533 15.43 2.36 18.54
N ALA A 534 14.98 1.71 19.62
CA ALA A 534 15.21 0.27 19.82
C ALA A 534 14.43 -0.62 18.84
N THR A 535 13.46 -0.06 18.12
CA THR A 535 12.59 -0.77 17.18
C THR A 535 12.87 -0.44 15.72
N VAL A 536 13.85 0.42 15.44
CA VAL A 536 14.15 0.87 14.08
C VAL A 536 14.94 -0.19 13.32
N GLU A 537 14.39 -0.59 12.18
CA GLU A 537 15.06 -1.40 11.17
C GLU A 537 15.30 -0.54 9.92
N VAL A 538 16.48 -0.68 9.31
CA VAL A 538 16.82 0.04 8.08
C VAL A 538 17.27 -0.97 7.03
N THR A 539 16.65 -0.90 5.86
CA THR A 539 17.06 -1.65 4.67
C THR A 539 17.68 -0.70 3.65
N VAL A 540 18.84 -1.06 3.10
CA VAL A 540 19.49 -0.30 2.05
C VAL A 540 19.44 -1.08 0.73
N GLU A 541 18.97 -0.41 -0.33
CA GLU A 541 18.89 -0.93 -1.69
C GLU A 541 19.84 -0.13 -2.59
N VAL A 542 20.56 -0.83 -3.48
CA VAL A 542 21.44 -0.21 -4.48
C VAL A 542 20.95 -0.59 -5.87
N ASP A 543 20.62 0.41 -6.69
CA ASP A 543 20.30 0.28 -8.11
C ASP A 543 21.48 0.85 -8.91
N SER A 544 22.43 -0.03 -9.26
CA SER A 544 23.63 0.33 -10.00
C SER A 544 23.33 0.80 -11.43
N GLN A 545 22.24 0.34 -12.03
CA GLN A 545 21.83 0.78 -13.37
C GLN A 545 21.34 2.23 -13.37
N LYS A 546 20.69 2.65 -12.29
CA LYS A 546 20.19 4.03 -12.13
C LYS A 546 21.13 4.94 -11.33
N ASN A 547 22.30 4.45 -10.91
CA ASN A 547 23.21 5.16 -10.00
C ASN A 547 22.45 5.73 -8.79
N LEU A 548 21.68 4.86 -8.13
CA LEU A 548 20.73 5.22 -7.09
C LEU A 548 20.96 4.34 -5.87
N ILE A 549 21.04 4.97 -4.70
CA ILE A 549 20.94 4.27 -3.42
C ILE A 549 19.67 4.71 -2.70
N ARG A 550 19.04 3.77 -1.99
CA ARG A 550 17.84 4.01 -1.18
C ARG A 550 18.04 3.40 0.19
N ALA A 551 17.70 4.15 1.24
CA ALA A 551 17.53 3.60 2.58
C ALA A 551 16.07 3.74 3.01
N THR A 552 15.43 2.63 3.36
CA THR A 552 14.10 2.59 3.95
C THR A 552 14.21 2.22 5.41
N ALA A 553 13.85 3.14 6.30
CA ALA A 553 13.77 2.91 7.74
C ALA A 553 12.33 2.70 8.16
N THR A 554 12.10 1.76 9.07
CA THR A 554 10.79 1.49 9.69
C THR A 554 10.92 1.30 11.19
N GLY A 555 9.98 1.81 11.98
CA GLY A 555 9.96 1.63 13.44
C GLY A 555 8.59 1.84 14.07
N THR A 556 8.43 1.43 15.32
CA THR A 556 7.17 1.54 16.06
C THR A 556 7.20 2.72 17.04
N VAL A 557 6.06 3.38 17.29
CA VAL A 557 6.00 4.59 18.17
C VAL A 557 6.15 4.25 19.66
N GLU A 558 5.70 3.08 20.07
CA GLU A 558 5.86 2.58 21.45
C GLU A 558 6.08 1.07 21.37
N PHE A 559 6.95 0.56 22.25
CA PHE A 559 7.39 -0.83 22.26
C PHE A 559 6.19 -1.79 22.31
N LEU A 560 5.97 -2.56 21.24
CA LEU A 560 5.15 -3.77 21.36
C LEU A 560 5.87 -4.71 22.33
N ALA A 561 5.15 -5.22 23.33
CA ALA A 561 5.72 -6.15 24.28
C ALA A 561 6.46 -7.26 23.51
N GLN A 562 7.78 -7.36 23.74
CA GLN A 562 8.65 -8.39 23.19
C GLN A 562 8.15 -9.80 23.49
N ASP A 563 7.22 -9.97 24.43
CA ASP A 563 6.62 -11.26 24.80
C ASP A 563 5.81 -11.93 23.68
N ILE A 564 5.45 -11.22 22.61
CA ILE A 564 4.92 -11.90 21.42
C ILE A 564 6.10 -12.51 20.62
N LEU A 565 7.28 -11.88 20.58
CA LEU A 565 8.44 -12.26 19.75
C LEU A 565 9.19 -13.51 20.25
N THR A 566 8.79 -14.07 21.39
CA THR A 566 9.44 -15.21 22.06
C THR A 566 8.66 -16.52 21.96
N GLN A 567 7.45 -16.53 21.41
CA GLN A 567 6.73 -17.78 21.15
C GLN A 567 7.32 -18.50 19.94
N ASP A 568 8.11 -19.53 20.24
CA ASP A 568 8.60 -20.48 19.26
C ASP A 568 7.53 -21.57 19.05
N VAL A 569 6.97 -21.68 17.84
CA VAL A 569 5.99 -22.73 17.50
C VAL A 569 6.67 -24.07 17.27
N GLY A 570 5.93 -25.17 17.35
CA GLY A 570 6.48 -26.50 17.01
C GLY A 570 6.86 -26.61 15.52
N GLU A 571 7.75 -27.55 15.20
CA GLU A 571 8.08 -27.87 13.79
C GLU A 571 6.85 -28.30 12.98
N GLU A 572 5.92 -29.03 13.59
CA GLU A 572 4.67 -29.46 12.96
C GLU A 572 3.80 -28.28 12.54
N GLU A 573 3.67 -27.26 13.40
CA GLU A 573 2.93 -26.04 13.11
C GLU A 573 3.61 -25.23 11.98
N ARG A 574 4.94 -25.16 11.97
CA ARG A 574 5.73 -24.56 10.88
C ARG A 574 5.47 -25.24 9.54
N ILE A 575 5.53 -26.57 9.50
CA ILE A 575 5.29 -27.35 8.28
C ILE A 575 3.86 -27.13 7.80
N LYS A 576 2.89 -27.08 8.72
CA LYS A 576 1.50 -26.76 8.37
C LYS A 576 1.39 -25.37 7.73
N THR A 577 2.01 -24.34 8.30
CA THR A 577 2.02 -22.99 7.70
C THR A 577 2.64 -23.00 6.29
N LEU A 578 3.70 -23.77 6.08
CA LEU A 578 4.32 -23.92 4.77
C LEU A 578 3.39 -24.63 3.77
N GLN A 579 2.71 -25.70 4.19
CA GLN A 579 1.71 -26.40 3.37
C GLN A 579 0.53 -25.49 2.99
N ASP A 580 0.05 -24.67 3.93
CA ASP A 580 -1.02 -23.70 3.68
C ASP A 580 -0.56 -22.58 2.71
N ALA A 581 0.69 -22.15 2.83
CA ALA A 581 1.29 -21.14 1.94
C ALA A 581 1.56 -21.70 0.53
N SER A 582 1.86 -22.99 0.40
CA SER A 582 2.03 -23.65 -0.89
C SER A 582 1.45 -25.07 -0.92
N PRO A 583 0.16 -25.21 -1.23
CA PRO A 583 -0.50 -26.52 -1.32
C PRO A 583 0.03 -27.42 -2.43
N ARG A 584 0.84 -26.88 -3.36
CA ARG A 584 1.42 -27.62 -4.49
C ARG A 584 2.71 -28.34 -4.11
N GLU A 585 3.35 -27.94 -3.02
CA GLU A 585 4.58 -28.55 -2.53
C GLU A 585 4.22 -29.77 -1.67
N GLN A 586 4.91 -30.90 -1.90
CA GLN A 586 4.47 -32.18 -1.34
C GLN A 586 5.13 -32.51 -0.01
N THR A 587 6.38 -32.06 0.19
CA THR A 587 7.19 -32.36 1.37
C THR A 587 8.06 -31.18 1.74
N TYR A 588 8.32 -31.02 3.04
CA TYR A 588 9.21 -29.99 3.59
C TYR A 588 10.25 -30.68 4.46
N THR A 589 11.52 -30.46 4.16
CA THR A 589 12.67 -31.04 4.90
C THR A 589 13.47 -29.91 5.52
N ALA A 590 13.73 -29.96 6.83
CA ALA A 590 14.60 -28.99 7.48
C ALA A 590 16.02 -29.07 6.91
N VAL A 591 16.59 -27.92 6.52
CA VAL A 591 17.96 -27.81 5.97
C VAL A 591 18.89 -26.97 6.82
N GLY A 592 18.36 -26.28 7.84
CA GLY A 592 19.15 -25.46 8.74
C GLY A 592 18.28 -24.65 9.70
N ARG A 593 18.89 -24.08 10.73
CA ARG A 593 18.26 -23.10 11.61
C ARG A 593 19.30 -22.20 12.27
N THR A 594 18.91 -20.98 12.56
CA THR A 594 19.60 -20.09 13.50
C THR A 594 18.84 -20.10 14.83
N ASP A 595 19.18 -19.20 15.75
CA ASP A 595 18.42 -18.98 17.00
C ASP A 595 17.04 -18.32 16.77
N PHE A 596 16.73 -17.92 15.53
CA PHE A 596 15.48 -17.24 15.21
C PHE A 596 14.82 -17.73 13.92
N TYR A 597 15.62 -18.13 12.92
CA TYR A 597 15.13 -18.54 11.61
C TYR A 597 15.24 -20.04 11.41
N TYR A 598 14.26 -20.61 10.73
CA TYR A 598 14.20 -22.02 10.37
C TYR A 598 14.15 -22.15 8.85
N LEU A 599 15.00 -23.01 8.30
CA LEU A 599 15.16 -23.18 6.87
C LEU A 599 14.63 -24.54 6.45
N TYR A 600 13.76 -24.56 5.45
CA TYR A 600 13.20 -25.77 4.87
C TYR A 600 13.46 -25.83 3.37
N ARG A 601 13.55 -27.04 2.84
CA ARG A 601 13.50 -27.30 1.41
C ARG A 601 12.22 -28.04 1.09
N SER A 602 11.54 -27.61 0.04
CA SER A 602 10.47 -28.37 -0.59
C SER A 602 10.85 -28.81 -1.98
N ASP A 603 10.24 -29.89 -2.45
CA ASP A 603 10.32 -30.36 -3.82
C ASP A 603 8.91 -30.56 -4.38
N ARG A 604 8.67 -30.07 -5.60
CA ARG A 604 7.45 -30.29 -6.37
C ARG A 604 7.74 -30.86 -7.75
N GLU A 605 6.89 -31.79 -8.19
CA GLU A 605 6.88 -32.27 -9.57
C GLU A 605 5.98 -31.37 -10.41
N GLU A 606 6.53 -30.78 -11.47
CA GLU A 606 5.78 -29.98 -12.43
C GLU A 606 5.74 -30.70 -13.77
N ARG A 607 4.54 -30.86 -14.31
CA ARG A 607 4.35 -31.39 -15.65
C ARG A 607 4.37 -30.26 -16.66
N TYR A 608 5.10 -30.45 -17.75
CA TYR A 608 5.19 -29.48 -18.85
C TYR A 608 5.05 -30.19 -20.20
N LEU A 609 4.83 -29.41 -21.26
CA LEU A 609 4.63 -29.91 -22.63
C LEU A 609 3.46 -30.91 -22.72
N PHE A 610 2.22 -30.42 -22.61
CA PHE A 610 0.98 -31.25 -22.66
C PHE A 610 0.98 -32.43 -21.68
N ASN A 611 1.55 -32.25 -20.48
CA ASN A 611 1.67 -33.27 -19.43
C ASN A 611 2.55 -34.49 -19.76
N LEU A 612 3.34 -34.45 -20.85
CA LEU A 612 4.20 -35.56 -21.27
C LEU A 612 5.53 -35.59 -20.51
N LEU A 613 6.06 -34.43 -20.10
CA LEU A 613 7.35 -34.33 -19.44
C LEU A 613 7.17 -33.84 -18.01
N ARG A 614 8.06 -34.30 -17.13
CA ARG A 614 8.10 -33.94 -15.70
C ARG A 614 9.42 -33.25 -15.41
N ARG A 615 9.39 -32.16 -14.65
CA ARG A 615 10.58 -31.55 -14.04
C ARG A 615 10.37 -31.48 -12.54
N GLN A 616 11.43 -31.68 -11.78
CA GLN A 616 11.42 -31.34 -10.37
C GLN A 616 11.84 -29.88 -10.19
N LYS A 617 11.07 -29.17 -9.39
CA LYS A 617 11.44 -27.86 -8.85
C LYS A 617 11.63 -28.01 -7.36
N SER A 618 12.62 -27.31 -6.82
CA SER A 618 12.84 -27.21 -5.38
C SER A 618 12.72 -25.77 -4.95
N THR A 619 12.34 -25.52 -3.70
CA THR A 619 12.25 -24.17 -3.13
C THR A 619 12.88 -24.19 -1.75
N ILE A 620 13.70 -23.18 -1.45
CA ILE A 620 14.17 -22.93 -0.09
C ILE A 620 13.22 -21.94 0.59
N TRP A 621 12.81 -22.27 1.80
CA TRP A 621 11.89 -21.50 2.62
C TRP A 621 12.61 -21.07 3.88
N VAL A 622 12.37 -19.83 4.30
CA VAL A 622 12.81 -19.32 5.61
C VAL A 622 11.57 -18.93 6.40
N THR A 623 11.44 -19.44 7.62
CA THR A 623 10.39 -19.05 8.57
C THR A 623 11.00 -18.47 9.84
N ASP A 624 10.25 -17.64 10.56
CA ASP A 624 10.63 -17.17 11.90
C ASP A 624 10.25 -18.17 13.01
N GLY A 625 10.57 -17.81 14.26
CA GLY A 625 10.17 -18.56 15.45
C GLY A 625 8.67 -18.84 15.54
N ARG A 626 7.79 -18.03 14.94
CA ARG A 626 6.34 -18.27 14.95
C ARG A 626 5.83 -19.06 13.74
N GLY A 627 6.74 -19.48 12.87
CA GLY A 627 6.43 -20.20 11.65
C GLY A 627 5.93 -19.34 10.50
N ASN A 628 5.97 -18.00 10.61
CA ASN A 628 5.63 -17.13 9.48
C ASN A 628 6.71 -17.25 8.41
N VAL A 629 6.29 -17.42 7.15
CA VAL A 629 7.21 -17.39 6.00
C VAL A 629 7.79 -15.98 5.86
N LYS A 630 9.11 -15.90 5.71
CA LYS A 630 9.87 -14.65 5.54
C LYS A 630 10.52 -14.53 4.16
N LEU A 631 10.87 -15.67 3.55
CA LEU A 631 11.54 -15.70 2.26
C LEU A 631 11.25 -17.01 1.55
N GLN A 632 11.07 -16.94 0.24
CA GLN A 632 11.05 -18.10 -0.66
C GLN A 632 12.14 -17.90 -1.72
N VAL A 633 12.95 -18.93 -1.96
CA VAL A 633 13.96 -18.95 -3.02
C VAL A 633 13.67 -20.13 -3.95
N PRO A 634 12.80 -19.95 -4.97
CA PRO A 634 12.52 -20.98 -5.96
C PRO A 634 13.79 -21.34 -6.74
N GLY A 635 14.07 -22.63 -6.86
CA GLY A 635 15.30 -23.16 -7.48
C GLY A 635 16.57 -22.87 -6.69
N GLY A 636 16.45 -22.36 -5.46
CA GLY A 636 17.57 -21.94 -4.64
C GLY A 636 18.40 -23.10 -4.07
N THR A 637 19.62 -22.80 -3.67
CA THR A 637 20.48 -23.72 -2.91
C THR A 637 20.99 -23.09 -1.63
N VAL A 638 21.34 -23.92 -0.64
CA VAL A 638 21.83 -23.46 0.67
C VAL A 638 23.27 -23.89 0.87
N ARG A 639 24.10 -22.96 1.37
CA ARG A 639 25.44 -23.23 1.90
C ARG A 639 25.53 -22.73 3.33
N GLN A 640 26.24 -23.45 4.18
CA GLN A 640 26.41 -23.10 5.59
C GLN A 640 27.87 -22.74 5.89
N ALA A 641 28.09 -21.75 6.76
CA ALA A 641 29.34 -21.47 7.43
C ALA A 641 29.10 -21.16 8.91
N SER A 642 30.17 -20.95 9.68
CA SER A 642 30.14 -20.36 11.02
C SER A 642 30.28 -18.83 10.95
N GLY A 643 29.82 -18.13 11.99
CA GLY A 643 29.87 -16.66 12.09
C GLY A 643 31.26 -16.07 11.93
N ASP A 644 32.29 -16.71 12.49
CA ASP A 644 33.70 -16.31 12.33
C ASP A 644 34.17 -16.39 10.86
N ARG A 645 33.51 -17.19 10.03
CA ARG A 645 33.75 -17.36 8.60
C ARG A 645 32.69 -16.71 7.72
N LEU A 646 31.82 -15.85 8.25
CA LEU A 646 30.72 -15.24 7.49
C LEU A 646 31.20 -14.60 6.18
N LEU A 647 32.20 -13.71 6.25
CA LEU A 647 32.65 -12.97 5.08
C LEU A 647 33.48 -13.83 4.12
N ALA A 648 34.31 -14.72 4.64
CA ALA A 648 35.09 -15.65 3.83
C ALA A 648 34.17 -16.66 3.10
N GLY A 649 33.13 -17.15 3.79
CA GLY A 649 32.11 -18.02 3.22
C GLY A 649 31.29 -17.32 2.15
N LEU A 650 30.92 -16.05 2.37
CA LEU A 650 30.25 -15.25 1.34
C LEU A 650 31.12 -15.07 0.10
N GLN A 651 32.41 -14.73 0.28
CA GLN A 651 33.35 -14.61 -0.84
C GLN A 651 33.48 -15.90 -1.64
N ASP A 652 33.59 -17.04 -0.95
CA ASP A 652 33.66 -18.37 -1.59
C ASP A 652 32.37 -18.68 -2.38
N VAL A 653 31.20 -18.39 -1.80
CA VAL A 653 29.90 -18.54 -2.49
C VAL A 653 29.83 -17.68 -3.73
N LEU A 654 30.15 -16.38 -3.61
CA LEU A 654 30.12 -15.45 -4.73
C LEU A 654 31.09 -15.93 -5.83
N GLN A 655 32.32 -16.28 -5.48
CA GLN A 655 33.32 -16.73 -6.45
C GLN A 655 32.90 -18.01 -7.19
N LYS A 656 32.40 -19.01 -6.47
CA LYS A 656 32.00 -20.31 -7.05
C LYS A 656 30.81 -20.25 -7.98
N HIS A 657 29.91 -19.29 -7.76
CA HIS A 657 28.65 -19.16 -8.47
C HIS A 657 28.61 -17.95 -9.41
N THR A 658 29.72 -17.20 -9.53
CA THR A 658 29.87 -16.14 -10.52
C THR A 658 29.94 -16.75 -11.91
N SER A 659 29.13 -16.24 -12.83
CA SER A 659 29.23 -16.56 -14.26
C SER A 659 29.98 -15.46 -15.00
N TYR A 660 30.68 -15.82 -16.08
CA TYR A 660 31.41 -14.88 -16.92
C TYR A 660 30.81 -14.90 -18.32
N GLY A 661 30.37 -13.75 -18.79
CA GLY A 661 29.82 -13.57 -20.13
C GLY A 661 30.33 -12.29 -20.79
N ASP A 662 29.77 -11.94 -21.96
CA ASP A 662 30.19 -10.80 -22.76
C ASP A 662 30.01 -9.44 -22.05
N ALA A 663 29.12 -9.39 -21.05
CA ALA A 663 28.87 -8.22 -20.21
C ALA A 663 29.75 -8.17 -18.94
N GLY A 664 30.67 -9.11 -18.76
CA GLY A 664 31.55 -9.22 -17.59
C GLY A 664 31.15 -10.31 -16.59
N ALA A 665 31.63 -10.19 -15.37
CA ALA A 665 31.33 -11.10 -14.27
C ALA A 665 29.94 -10.81 -13.69
N LEU A 666 29.07 -11.82 -13.67
CA LEU A 666 27.75 -11.76 -13.06
C LEU A 666 27.76 -12.60 -11.78
N ILE A 667 27.78 -11.91 -10.64
CA ILE A 667 27.72 -12.56 -9.33
C ILE A 667 26.32 -13.16 -9.10
N PRO A 668 26.19 -14.26 -8.34
CA PRO A 668 24.87 -14.83 -8.05
C PRO A 668 24.04 -13.90 -7.14
N PRO A 669 22.71 -13.87 -7.28
CA PRO A 669 21.86 -13.24 -6.27
C PRO A 669 21.86 -14.10 -4.99
N VAL A 670 22.15 -13.47 -3.85
CA VAL A 670 22.31 -14.19 -2.57
C VAL A 670 21.54 -13.49 -1.45
N HIS A 671 20.91 -14.28 -0.58
CA HIS A 671 20.52 -13.84 0.76
C HIS A 671 21.45 -14.49 1.80
N VAL A 672 21.68 -13.81 2.92
CA VAL A 672 22.48 -14.35 4.03
C VAL A 672 21.65 -14.28 5.31
N VAL A 673 21.48 -15.42 5.99
CA VAL A 673 20.72 -15.54 7.23
C VAL A 673 21.69 -15.91 8.37
N ALA A 674 21.74 -15.09 9.42
CA ALA A 674 22.64 -15.30 10.56
C ALA A 674 22.04 -14.72 11.85
N GLY A 675 22.00 -15.51 12.93
CA GLY A 675 21.36 -15.12 14.17
C GLY A 675 19.90 -14.68 13.95
N ARG A 676 19.58 -13.43 14.33
CA ARG A 676 18.27 -12.79 14.10
C ARG A 676 18.22 -11.90 12.87
N LYS A 677 19.26 -11.92 12.02
CA LYS A 677 19.42 -11.01 10.89
C LYS A 677 19.36 -11.73 9.56
N MET A 678 18.84 -11.04 8.55
CA MET A 678 18.82 -11.50 7.17
C MET A 678 19.23 -10.34 6.25
N ALA A 679 20.30 -10.53 5.48
CA ALA A 679 20.77 -9.57 4.49
C ALA A 679 20.34 -10.00 3.08
N ASP A 680 19.69 -9.10 2.35
CA ASP A 680 19.37 -9.25 0.93
C ASP A 680 20.49 -8.62 0.08
N LEU A 681 21.24 -9.47 -0.61
CA LEU A 681 22.34 -9.06 -1.48
C LEU A 681 22.00 -9.28 -2.96
N THR A 682 20.73 -9.55 -3.29
CA THR A 682 20.33 -10.02 -4.63
C THR A 682 20.41 -8.96 -5.72
N ALA A 683 20.36 -7.68 -5.35
CA ALA A 683 20.45 -6.56 -6.28
C ALA A 683 21.90 -6.13 -6.59
N LEU A 684 22.89 -6.68 -5.89
CA LEU A 684 24.27 -6.23 -5.98
C LEU A 684 24.97 -6.82 -7.20
N THR A 685 25.81 -6.00 -7.83
CA THR A 685 26.49 -6.37 -9.09
C THR A 685 27.97 -6.68 -8.91
N SER A 686 28.55 -6.45 -7.72
CA SER A 686 29.96 -6.78 -7.44
C SER A 686 30.14 -7.49 -6.09
N SER A 687 31.14 -8.37 -6.03
CA SER A 687 31.45 -9.10 -4.80
C SER A 687 31.89 -8.17 -3.67
N GLU A 688 32.58 -7.08 -3.99
CA GLU A 688 33.02 -6.08 -3.01
C GLU A 688 31.83 -5.39 -2.34
N GLN A 689 30.83 -4.98 -3.13
CA GLN A 689 29.59 -4.39 -2.61
C GLN A 689 28.84 -5.40 -1.73
N ALA A 690 28.72 -6.65 -2.17
CA ALA A 690 28.05 -7.71 -1.41
C ALA A 690 28.73 -7.98 -0.06
N VAL A 691 30.06 -8.05 -0.04
CA VAL A 691 30.83 -8.24 1.20
C VAL A 691 30.75 -7.02 2.10
N ALA A 692 30.76 -5.80 1.54
CA ALA A 692 30.63 -4.56 2.31
C ALA A 692 29.27 -4.47 3.01
N LEU A 693 28.17 -4.66 2.25
CA LEU A 693 26.82 -4.62 2.81
C LEU A 693 26.61 -5.73 3.84
N ALA A 694 27.06 -6.96 3.54
CA ALA A 694 26.95 -8.07 4.49
C ALA A 694 27.71 -7.81 5.81
N ARG A 695 28.89 -7.19 5.74
CA ARG A 695 29.68 -6.83 6.95
C ARG A 695 28.91 -5.88 7.86
N GLU A 696 28.21 -4.91 7.29
CA GLU A 696 27.45 -3.92 8.03
C GLU A 696 26.14 -4.50 8.56
N GLU A 697 25.32 -5.09 7.68
CA GLU A 697 24.02 -5.66 8.07
C GLU A 697 24.19 -6.78 9.11
N LEU A 698 25.18 -7.65 8.93
CA LEU A 698 25.43 -8.81 9.78
C LEU A 698 26.51 -8.55 10.83
N ALA A 699 26.77 -7.27 11.15
CA ALA A 699 27.66 -6.93 12.25
C ALA A 699 27.14 -7.50 13.58
N GLY A 700 28.04 -8.02 14.41
CA GLY A 700 27.70 -8.60 15.71
C GLY A 700 27.15 -10.03 15.67
N VAL A 701 27.17 -10.72 14.52
CA VAL A 701 26.94 -12.17 14.47
C VAL A 701 27.98 -12.89 15.34
N VAL A 702 27.50 -13.82 16.17
CA VAL A 702 28.35 -14.57 17.11
C VAL A 702 29.25 -15.55 16.35
N PRO A 703 30.54 -15.68 16.70
CA PRO A 703 31.51 -16.52 15.98
C PRO A 703 31.06 -17.96 15.69
N ASP A 704 30.44 -18.62 16.66
CA ASP A 704 30.06 -20.04 16.56
C ASP A 704 28.64 -20.26 16.01
N GLU A 705 27.88 -19.19 15.77
CA GLU A 705 26.52 -19.32 15.22
C GLU A 705 26.54 -19.76 13.75
N PRO A 706 25.54 -20.56 13.31
CA PRO A 706 25.43 -20.94 11.92
C PRO A 706 24.99 -19.74 11.04
N VAL A 707 25.66 -19.61 9.90
CA VAL A 707 25.35 -18.66 8.83
C VAL A 707 24.91 -19.44 7.60
N TYR A 708 23.79 -19.05 7.00
CA TYR A 708 23.27 -19.68 5.80
C TYR A 708 23.27 -18.71 4.61
N PHE A 709 23.91 -19.12 3.52
CA PHE A 709 23.88 -18.43 2.22
C PHE A 709 22.83 -19.08 1.34
N LEU A 710 21.80 -18.34 0.97
CA LEU A 710 20.71 -18.78 0.12
C LEU A 710 20.97 -18.23 -1.28
N ILE A 711 21.38 -19.12 -2.17
CA ILE A 711 21.87 -18.78 -3.51
C ILE A 711 20.71 -18.95 -4.48
N HIS A 712 20.30 -17.87 -5.12
CA HIS A 712 19.25 -17.88 -6.14
C HIS A 712 19.80 -18.41 -7.47
N PRO A 713 18.98 -19.09 -8.29
CA PRO A 713 19.38 -19.41 -9.65
C PRO A 713 19.59 -18.11 -10.46
N HIS A 714 20.54 -18.11 -11.38
CA HIS A 714 20.66 -17.02 -12.35
C HIS A 714 19.37 -16.94 -13.16
N ALA A 715 18.84 -15.72 -13.34
CA ALA A 715 17.68 -15.51 -14.20
C ALA A 715 18.05 -15.93 -15.63
N SER A 716 17.37 -16.96 -16.14
CA SER A 716 17.51 -17.46 -17.51
C SER A 716 16.85 -16.56 -18.53
#